data_AF-A0A0F9NR27-F1
#
_entry.id   AF-A0A0F9NR27-F1
#
_cell.length_a   1.000
_cell.length_b   1.000
_cell.length_c   1.000
_cell.angle_alpha   90.00
_cell.angle_beta   90.00
_cell.angle_gamma   90.00
#
_symmetry.space_group_name_H-M   'P 1'
#
loop_
_entity.id
_entity.type
_entity.pdbx_description
1 polymer ?
#
loop_
_entity_poly.entity_id
_entity_poly.type
_entity_poly.pdbx_seq_one_letter_code
_entity_poly.pdbx_strand_id
1 'polypeptide(L)'
;MKASILKKLNQTIEEANALKDKKNCEKALKKLQEAINFINLKVKEPKDKQIEIENIKNVMNQTYSVQINTIIQEAITLTSQKEFNKAKDIFQNALKVAENINDLDLKDAEIKELNLLISENELEQTLLKGVKLRDEKNFDKALEIFNKELSIAEDIYNSGSKFDVFFKIKDEINLTYSSQINVLVEQGTSLKQSGNNTEAIKNFEKSLDLIEKYFEPGTKKTEVNNIKNLVNEIYSNQIKPLVEKGKNFSKQGEMETTVSEFKNALNIASKMLDSDLKNLEISLIAEVLNPIYIERIKPIIDNGNKIIEQEKMEESIENINEALNIFREALDIAKIMVNSEIKKRKIEEIKNFINKTCLAGIKVIKDKSLQYVVQKKHDDAIGELYSAVSLAKNMVFPENNNPELDNLKNSVNNIYTAVVEEVVNKGNKLVEQKEFQEAINVFNEALSLTNKMYLTDEMEKEVNMIKSLIYETEVKLLVGKGKLSEEQKVKEKEIKRLKKRLDYANSIEDPDRRLEEMYKVKKMIDDVHSEEIRLFIEQGNQLAGDMMFDDAFEFFEKAIKVNEMMEEPDIKNKDLIKKSYKRELINKTKQEIDNKKFDNAIKSCNRAIELDEKFVKAYYFIGLAYYYKKRYDSAIEYLKKAVDFDNNLVKAWNLMGLSYEAKEEYENALKFLNNTVEIEPNFADGWYNLANIFKQMKNFEKAIDNYKKAIEIDPEFAKAWFFMGSTYFDNNDYRNSIKHLEHAIKLDSDLTQDVNPLIKNLKDVIDKLQESLSLSFINR
;
A
#
# COMPACT_ATOMS: atom_id res chain seq x y z
N MET A 1 -28.08 49.77 32.93
CA MET A 1 -29.56 50.02 32.91
C MET A 1 -30.17 50.15 34.32
N LYS A 2 -31.24 50.96 34.53
CA LYS A 2 -31.97 51.02 35.83
C LYS A 2 -32.77 49.72 36.07
N ALA A 3 -32.73 49.19 37.30
CA ALA A 3 -33.42 47.93 37.67
C ALA A 3 -34.94 47.92 37.37
N SER A 4 -35.61 49.08 37.45
CA SER A 4 -37.04 49.20 37.15
C SER A 4 -37.39 49.05 35.66
N ILE A 5 -36.46 49.40 34.77
CA ILE A 5 -36.63 49.26 33.31
C ILE A 5 -36.44 47.79 32.94
N LEU A 6 -35.40 47.15 33.49
CA LEU A 6 -35.10 45.73 33.26
C LEU A 6 -36.24 44.82 33.75
N LYS A 7 -36.82 45.10 34.94
CA LYS A 7 -37.96 44.35 35.46
C LYS A 7 -39.17 44.38 34.53
N LYS A 8 -39.50 45.56 33.98
CA LYS A 8 -40.64 45.70 33.06
C LYS A 8 -40.38 45.07 31.69
N LEU A 9 -39.14 45.15 31.19
CA LEU A 9 -38.73 44.45 29.98
C LEU A 9 -38.90 42.94 30.12
N ASN A 10 -38.36 42.36 31.20
CA ASN A 10 -38.43 40.93 31.46
C ASN A 10 -39.88 40.45 31.56
N GLN A 11 -40.76 41.22 32.24
CA GLN A 11 -42.19 40.89 32.29
C GLN A 11 -42.84 40.86 30.89
N THR A 12 -42.52 41.81 30.01
CA THR A 12 -43.06 41.83 28.65
C THR A 12 -42.52 40.67 27.80
N ILE A 13 -41.25 40.30 27.98
CA ILE A 13 -40.65 39.13 27.31
C ILE A 13 -41.27 37.82 27.83
N GLU A 14 -41.52 37.70 29.14
CA GLU A 14 -42.22 36.55 29.73
C GLU A 14 -43.66 36.41 29.20
N GLU A 15 -44.40 37.51 29.09
CA GLU A 15 -45.74 37.52 28.47
C GLU A 15 -45.69 37.07 27.00
N ALA A 16 -44.69 37.53 26.25
CA ALA A 16 -44.49 37.13 24.86
C ALA A 16 -44.13 35.64 24.74
N ASN A 17 -43.25 35.12 25.60
CA ASN A 17 -42.92 33.69 25.64
C ASN A 17 -44.14 32.84 26.01
N ALA A 18 -44.96 33.25 26.98
CA ALA A 18 -46.19 32.53 27.32
C ALA A 18 -47.21 32.49 26.15
N LEU A 19 -47.22 33.51 25.28
CA LEU A 19 -48.03 33.53 24.07
C LEU A 19 -47.42 32.64 22.97
N LYS A 20 -46.09 32.65 22.81
CA LYS A 20 -45.34 31.76 21.91
C LYS A 20 -45.58 30.28 22.25
N ASP A 21 -45.50 29.92 23.53
CA ASP A 21 -45.71 28.54 24.01
C ASP A 21 -47.15 28.06 23.77
N LYS A 22 -48.12 28.98 23.74
CA LYS A 22 -49.51 28.73 23.34
C LYS A 22 -49.74 28.78 21.83
N LYS A 23 -48.66 28.82 21.02
CA LYS A 23 -48.67 28.97 19.55
C LYS A 23 -49.40 30.21 19.04
N ASN A 24 -49.56 31.25 19.87
CA ASN A 24 -50.15 32.53 19.48
C ASN A 24 -49.06 33.50 19.01
N CYS A 25 -48.34 33.10 17.95
CA CYS A 25 -47.11 33.74 17.52
C CYS A 25 -47.31 35.20 17.07
N GLU A 26 -48.42 35.53 16.40
CA GLU A 26 -48.69 36.92 15.97
C GLU A 26 -48.81 37.88 17.17
N LYS A 27 -49.51 37.47 18.23
CA LYS A 27 -49.63 38.28 19.45
C LYS A 27 -48.31 38.35 20.22
N ALA A 28 -47.54 37.26 20.23
CA ALA A 28 -46.20 37.23 20.81
C ALA A 28 -45.23 38.20 20.10
N LEU A 29 -45.19 38.17 18.76
CA LEU A 29 -44.36 39.07 17.93
C LEU A 29 -44.74 40.53 18.14
N LYS A 30 -46.05 40.85 18.22
CA LYS A 30 -46.51 42.20 18.55
C LYS A 30 -46.01 42.68 19.91
N LYS A 31 -46.04 41.82 20.94
CA LYS A 31 -45.51 42.10 22.28
C LYS A 31 -43.99 42.29 22.29
N LEU A 32 -43.25 41.53 21.50
CA LEU A 32 -41.80 41.70 21.34
C LEU A 32 -41.46 43.01 20.62
N GLN A 33 -42.25 43.41 19.62
CA GLN A 33 -42.10 44.71 18.98
C GLN A 33 -42.39 45.88 19.94
N GLU A 34 -43.40 45.73 20.81
CA GLU A 34 -43.67 46.69 21.90
C GLU A 34 -42.47 46.77 22.86
N ALA A 35 -41.81 45.66 23.16
CA ALA A 35 -40.59 45.62 23.99
C ALA A 35 -39.41 46.37 23.32
N ILE A 36 -39.19 46.19 22.00
CA ILE A 36 -38.17 46.93 21.24
C ILE A 36 -38.45 48.44 21.29
N ASN A 37 -39.71 48.84 21.05
CA ASN A 37 -40.12 50.24 21.09
C ASN A 37 -39.92 50.84 22.49
N PHE A 38 -40.23 50.07 23.54
CA PHE A 38 -40.01 50.48 24.93
C PHE A 38 -38.52 50.70 25.25
N ILE A 39 -37.63 49.81 24.79
CA ILE A 39 -36.19 49.93 24.97
C ILE A 39 -35.61 51.12 24.22
N ASN A 40 -36.03 51.32 22.97
CA ASN A 40 -35.63 52.47 22.15
C ASN A 40 -35.93 53.82 22.83
N LEU A 41 -37.07 53.91 23.54
CA LEU A 41 -37.53 55.11 24.22
C LEU A 41 -36.92 55.32 25.62
N LYS A 42 -36.65 54.25 26.37
CA LYS A 42 -36.31 54.35 27.81
C LYS A 42 -34.83 54.14 28.15
N VAL A 43 -34.05 53.53 27.26
CA VAL A 43 -32.61 53.28 27.46
C VAL A 43 -31.80 54.34 26.73
N LYS A 44 -30.93 55.07 27.45
CA LYS A 44 -30.10 56.15 26.88
C LYS A 44 -28.72 55.65 26.44
N GLU A 45 -28.13 54.70 27.16
CA GLU A 45 -26.82 54.14 26.84
C GLU A 45 -26.88 53.28 25.55
N PRO A 46 -26.08 53.60 24.50
CA PRO A 46 -26.14 52.89 23.22
C PRO A 46 -25.82 51.40 23.31
N LYS A 47 -24.81 51.02 24.12
CA LYS A 47 -24.39 49.61 24.27
C LYS A 47 -25.47 48.76 24.96
N ASP A 48 -26.02 49.22 26.07
CA ASP A 48 -27.12 48.55 26.78
C ASP A 48 -28.36 48.40 25.87
N LYS A 49 -28.67 49.43 25.06
CA LYS A 49 -29.79 49.39 24.11
C LYS A 49 -29.58 48.31 23.04
N GLN A 50 -28.39 48.23 22.49
CA GLN A 50 -28.06 47.25 21.44
C GLN A 50 -28.17 45.81 21.96
N ILE A 51 -27.64 45.54 23.16
CA ILE A 51 -27.70 44.20 23.78
C ILE A 51 -29.14 43.75 24.00
N GLU A 52 -30.01 44.59 24.57
CA GLU A 52 -31.39 44.19 24.84
C GLU A 52 -32.24 44.07 23.57
N ILE A 53 -32.00 44.89 22.55
CA ILE A 53 -32.67 44.73 21.26
C ILE A 53 -32.27 43.41 20.61
N GLU A 54 -31.00 43.03 20.69
CA GLU A 54 -30.53 41.75 20.15
C GLU A 54 -31.15 40.56 20.89
N ASN A 55 -31.25 40.63 22.23
CA ASN A 55 -31.96 39.64 23.03
C ASN A 55 -33.43 39.49 22.60
N ILE A 56 -34.13 40.60 22.38
CA ILE A 56 -35.54 40.56 21.93
C ILE A 56 -35.64 39.98 20.51
N LYS A 57 -34.73 40.36 19.60
CA LYS A 57 -34.68 39.80 18.24
C LYS A 57 -34.46 38.28 18.25
N ASN A 58 -33.62 37.77 19.15
CA ASN A 58 -33.44 36.33 19.32
C ASN A 58 -34.75 35.64 19.74
N VAL A 59 -35.52 36.24 20.64
CA VAL A 59 -36.85 35.72 21.02
C VAL A 59 -37.85 35.83 19.85
N MET A 60 -37.77 36.87 19.02
CA MET A 60 -38.57 36.98 17.80
C MET A 60 -38.22 35.90 16.78
N ASN A 61 -36.93 35.65 16.54
CA ASN A 61 -36.45 34.57 15.66
C ASN A 61 -37.01 33.21 16.10
N GLN A 62 -36.93 32.88 17.40
CA GLN A 62 -37.55 31.67 17.95
C GLN A 62 -39.07 31.64 17.75
N THR A 63 -39.73 32.78 17.84
CA THR A 63 -41.20 32.88 17.67
C THR A 63 -41.59 32.63 16.21
N TYR A 64 -40.81 33.14 15.25
CA TYR A 64 -40.98 32.84 13.83
C TYR A 64 -40.77 31.35 13.53
N SER A 65 -39.72 30.71 14.08
CA SER A 65 -39.52 29.26 13.94
C SER A 65 -40.70 28.43 14.50
N VAL A 66 -41.28 28.81 15.64
CA VAL A 66 -42.49 28.14 16.17
C VAL A 66 -43.70 28.32 15.24
N GLN A 67 -43.84 29.50 14.63
CA GLN A 67 -44.90 29.77 13.66
C GLN A 67 -44.73 28.94 12.38
N ILE A 68 -43.51 28.91 11.82
CA ILE A 68 -43.16 28.12 10.64
C ILE A 68 -43.47 26.64 10.89
N ASN A 69 -43.02 26.09 12.02
CA ASN A 69 -43.30 24.71 12.41
C ASN A 69 -44.81 24.41 12.48
N THR A 70 -45.62 25.35 12.96
CA THR A 70 -47.09 25.16 13.02
C THR A 70 -47.70 25.11 11.62
N ILE A 71 -47.23 25.97 10.71
CA ILE A 71 -47.68 26.01 9.31
C ILE A 71 -47.23 24.75 8.56
N ILE A 72 -46.00 24.28 8.79
CA ILE A 72 -45.47 23.05 8.19
C ILE A 72 -46.34 21.84 8.56
N GLN A 73 -46.76 21.69 9.81
CA GLN A 73 -47.59 20.55 10.23
C GLN A 73 -48.96 20.54 9.54
N GLU A 74 -49.54 21.71 9.27
CA GLU A 74 -50.77 21.83 8.48
C GLU A 74 -50.54 21.39 7.03
N ALA A 75 -49.44 21.85 6.41
CA ALA A 75 -49.10 21.48 5.04
C ALA A 75 -48.86 19.97 4.88
N ILE A 76 -48.10 19.35 5.80
CA ILE A 76 -47.84 17.90 5.81
C ILE A 76 -49.14 17.09 5.92
N THR A 77 -50.11 17.58 6.71
CA THR A 77 -51.42 16.94 6.85
C THR A 77 -52.18 16.96 5.52
N LEU A 78 -52.14 18.07 4.78
CA LEU A 78 -52.77 18.19 3.47
C LEU A 78 -52.08 17.32 2.40
N THR A 79 -50.74 17.24 2.42
CA THR A 79 -49.99 16.33 1.55
C THR A 79 -50.41 14.88 1.79
N SER A 80 -50.55 14.47 3.06
CA SER A 80 -51.04 13.14 3.43
C SER A 80 -52.48 12.87 2.97
N GLN A 81 -53.31 13.91 2.87
CA GLN A 81 -54.66 13.86 2.31
C GLN A 81 -54.71 13.92 0.78
N LYS A 82 -53.54 13.96 0.11
CA LYS A 82 -53.37 14.10 -1.35
C LYS A 82 -53.87 15.44 -1.90
N GLU A 83 -53.97 16.46 -1.05
CA GLU A 83 -54.34 17.83 -1.43
C GLU A 83 -53.11 18.70 -1.76
N PHE A 84 -52.26 18.20 -2.68
CA PHE A 84 -50.91 18.73 -2.95
C PHE A 84 -50.85 20.22 -3.31
N ASN A 85 -51.83 20.73 -4.06
CA ASN A 85 -51.86 22.15 -4.46
C ASN A 85 -52.09 23.05 -3.24
N LYS A 86 -53.00 22.67 -2.32
CA LYS A 86 -53.25 23.44 -1.10
C LYS A 86 -52.05 23.36 -0.15
N ALA A 87 -51.44 22.19 -0.01
CA ALA A 87 -50.21 22.04 0.76
C ALA A 87 -49.08 22.96 0.26
N LYS A 88 -48.90 23.04 -1.07
CA LYS A 88 -47.94 23.95 -1.70
C LYS A 88 -48.20 25.42 -1.37
N ASP A 89 -49.45 25.87 -1.42
CA ASP A 89 -49.82 27.24 -1.05
C ASP A 89 -49.47 27.53 0.43
N ILE A 90 -49.66 26.56 1.33
CA ILE A 90 -49.33 26.69 2.76
C ILE A 90 -47.81 26.72 2.98
N PHE A 91 -47.03 25.88 2.29
CA PHE A 91 -45.57 25.94 2.35
C PHE A 91 -45.02 27.29 1.84
N GLN A 92 -45.60 27.85 0.78
CA GLN A 92 -45.24 29.19 0.30
C GLN A 92 -45.53 30.29 1.32
N ASN A 93 -46.59 30.14 2.11
CA ASN A 93 -46.87 31.07 3.21
C ASN A 93 -45.84 30.91 4.34
N ALA A 94 -45.38 29.70 4.65
CA ALA A 94 -44.29 29.49 5.61
C ALA A 94 -42.97 30.14 5.15
N LEU A 95 -42.64 30.08 3.85
CA LEU A 95 -41.48 30.78 3.28
C LEU A 95 -41.55 32.29 3.52
N LYS A 96 -42.72 32.92 3.30
CA LYS A 96 -42.93 34.34 3.59
C LYS A 96 -42.74 34.67 5.08
N VAL A 97 -43.08 33.74 5.98
CA VAL A 97 -42.83 33.92 7.42
C VAL A 97 -41.34 33.84 7.72
N ALA A 98 -40.62 32.88 7.14
CA ALA A 98 -39.17 32.69 7.27
C ALA A 98 -38.36 33.92 6.81
N GLU A 99 -38.84 34.66 5.81
CA GLU A 99 -38.20 35.89 5.35
C GLU A 99 -38.04 36.97 6.44
N ASN A 100 -38.89 36.94 7.48
CA ASN A 100 -38.88 37.90 8.59
C ASN A 100 -37.87 37.54 9.71
N ILE A 101 -37.18 36.40 9.63
CA ILE A 101 -36.12 36.02 10.57
C ILE A 101 -34.90 36.91 10.34
N ASN A 102 -34.36 37.48 11.42
CA ASN A 102 -33.22 38.39 11.35
C ASN A 102 -31.86 37.67 11.42
N ASP A 103 -31.82 36.52 12.10
CA ASP A 103 -30.64 35.64 12.14
C ASP A 103 -30.48 34.96 10.78
N LEU A 104 -29.39 35.27 10.07
CA LEU A 104 -29.17 34.79 8.70
C LEU A 104 -28.98 33.28 8.65
N ASP A 105 -28.25 32.70 9.61
CA ASP A 105 -27.97 31.26 9.63
C ASP A 105 -29.27 30.48 9.91
N LEU A 106 -30.08 30.95 10.85
CA LEU A 106 -31.38 30.35 11.14
C LEU A 106 -32.36 30.52 9.97
N LYS A 107 -32.39 31.69 9.34
CA LYS A 107 -33.23 31.96 8.17
C LYS A 107 -32.90 31.01 7.01
N ASP A 108 -31.61 30.86 6.70
CA ASP A 108 -31.15 29.98 5.63
C ASP A 108 -31.48 28.51 5.93
N ALA A 109 -31.37 28.09 7.20
CA ALA A 109 -31.76 26.75 7.63
C ALA A 109 -33.27 26.48 7.43
N GLU A 110 -34.13 27.40 7.87
CA GLU A 110 -35.60 27.27 7.76
C GLU A 110 -36.07 27.30 6.29
N ILE A 111 -35.47 28.17 5.46
CA ILE A 111 -35.77 28.22 4.01
C ILE A 111 -35.34 26.93 3.32
N LYS A 112 -34.17 26.39 3.68
CA LYS A 112 -33.68 25.12 3.13
C LYS A 112 -34.62 23.96 3.47
N GLU A 113 -35.07 23.86 4.71
CA GLU A 113 -36.02 22.83 5.14
C GLU A 113 -37.38 22.97 4.41
N LEU A 114 -37.90 24.19 4.29
CA LEU A 114 -39.15 24.44 3.57
C LEU A 114 -39.09 24.09 2.08
N ASN A 115 -37.99 24.41 1.40
CA ASN A 115 -37.81 24.04 0.00
C ASN A 115 -37.76 22.52 -0.18
N LEU A 116 -37.14 21.79 0.75
CA LEU A 116 -37.12 20.33 0.73
C LEU A 116 -38.55 19.75 0.82
N LEU A 117 -39.36 20.26 1.76
CA LEU A 117 -40.75 19.81 1.94
C LEU A 117 -41.65 20.14 0.73
N ILE A 118 -41.40 21.27 0.06
CA ILE A 118 -42.09 21.60 -1.20
C ILE A 118 -41.74 20.59 -2.29
N SER A 119 -40.46 20.25 -2.44
CA SER A 119 -40.01 19.24 -3.39
C SER A 119 -40.61 17.87 -3.07
N GLU A 120 -40.68 17.46 -1.79
CA GLU A 120 -41.36 16.22 -1.38
C GLU A 120 -42.82 16.19 -1.82
N ASN A 121 -43.56 17.27 -1.58
CA ASN A 121 -44.97 17.37 -1.96
C ASN A 121 -45.18 17.29 -3.48
N GLU A 122 -44.27 17.87 -4.29
CA GLU A 122 -44.33 17.78 -5.76
C GLU A 122 -44.00 16.39 -6.29
N LEU A 123 -43.00 15.73 -5.70
CA LEU A 123 -42.64 14.35 -6.05
C LEU A 123 -43.77 13.38 -5.71
N GLU A 124 -44.39 13.49 -4.53
CA GLU A 124 -45.53 12.64 -4.16
C GLU A 124 -46.75 12.85 -5.09
N GLN A 125 -47.00 14.09 -5.53
CA GLN A 125 -48.05 14.37 -6.51
C GLN A 125 -47.78 13.69 -7.85
N THR A 126 -46.53 13.71 -8.32
CA THR A 126 -46.16 13.12 -9.60
C THR A 126 -46.10 11.60 -9.53
N LEU A 127 -45.64 11.04 -8.41
CA LEU A 127 -45.70 9.61 -8.13
C LEU A 127 -47.13 9.07 -8.26
N LEU A 128 -48.12 9.78 -7.70
CA LEU A 128 -49.54 9.40 -7.81
C LEU A 128 -50.03 9.35 -9.27
N LYS A 129 -49.52 10.22 -10.16
CA LYS A 129 -49.84 10.18 -11.59
C LYS A 129 -49.23 8.96 -12.27
N GLY A 130 -47.99 8.62 -11.94
CA GLY A 130 -47.32 7.41 -12.44
C GLY A 130 -48.06 6.13 -12.03
N VAL A 131 -48.48 6.05 -10.76
CA VAL A 131 -49.28 4.93 -10.23
C VAL A 131 -50.58 4.74 -11.02
N LYS A 132 -51.30 5.84 -11.30
CA LYS A 132 -52.53 5.79 -12.09
C LYS A 132 -52.29 5.26 -13.51
N LEU A 133 -51.21 5.68 -14.18
CA LEU A 133 -50.87 5.19 -15.52
C LEU A 133 -50.52 3.71 -15.52
N ARG A 134 -49.81 3.22 -14.50
CA ARG A 134 -49.53 1.79 -14.32
C ARG A 134 -50.82 1.01 -14.18
N ASP A 135 -51.75 1.47 -13.35
CA ASP A 135 -53.03 0.78 -13.13
C ASP A 135 -53.91 0.76 -14.41
N GLU A 136 -53.73 1.74 -15.29
CA GLU A 136 -54.30 1.79 -16.65
C GLU A 136 -53.54 0.91 -17.69
N LYS A 137 -52.55 0.13 -17.24
CA LYS A 137 -51.64 -0.71 -18.06
C LYS A 137 -50.78 0.07 -19.06
N ASN A 138 -50.57 1.37 -18.83
CA ASN A 138 -49.68 2.22 -19.63
C ASN A 138 -48.26 2.22 -19.03
N PHE A 139 -47.62 1.05 -19.04
CA PHE A 139 -46.38 0.80 -18.30
C PHE A 139 -45.22 1.70 -18.75
N ASP A 140 -45.04 1.90 -20.06
CA ASP A 140 -43.93 2.71 -20.58
C ASP A 140 -44.00 4.17 -20.09
N LYS A 141 -45.19 4.77 -20.12
CA LYS A 141 -45.38 6.14 -19.62
C LYS A 141 -45.27 6.22 -18.10
N ALA A 142 -45.73 5.19 -17.38
CA ALA A 142 -45.57 5.13 -15.93
C ALA A 142 -44.07 5.07 -15.55
N LEU A 143 -43.28 4.23 -16.23
CA LEU A 143 -41.83 4.12 -16.04
C LEU A 143 -41.10 5.39 -16.45
N GLU A 144 -41.51 6.07 -17.51
CA GLU A 144 -40.95 7.37 -17.90
C GLU A 144 -41.11 8.39 -16.77
N ILE A 145 -42.30 8.47 -16.17
CA ILE A 145 -42.55 9.32 -15.00
C ILE A 145 -41.66 8.88 -13.83
N PHE A 146 -41.71 7.62 -13.42
CA PHE A 146 -40.97 7.18 -12.24
C PHE A 146 -39.45 7.35 -12.36
N ASN A 147 -38.86 7.05 -13.53
CA ASN A 147 -37.42 7.23 -13.74
C ASN A 147 -37.02 8.71 -13.73
N LYS A 148 -37.86 9.60 -14.27
CA LYS A 148 -37.62 11.05 -14.20
C LYS A 148 -37.64 11.52 -12.75
N GLU A 149 -38.64 11.10 -11.98
CA GLU A 149 -38.76 11.47 -10.56
C GLU A 149 -37.64 10.85 -9.72
N LEU A 150 -37.17 9.64 -10.06
CA LEU A 150 -36.06 8.98 -9.38
C LEU A 150 -34.77 9.81 -9.47
N SER A 151 -34.47 10.35 -10.66
CA SER A 151 -33.29 11.22 -10.85
C SER A 151 -33.36 12.47 -9.96
N ILE A 152 -34.54 13.09 -9.85
CA ILE A 152 -34.74 14.29 -9.01
C ILE A 152 -34.60 13.92 -7.52
N ALA A 153 -35.18 12.79 -7.11
CA ALA A 153 -35.09 12.30 -5.73
C ALA A 153 -33.68 11.86 -5.34
N GLU A 154 -32.88 11.35 -6.29
CA GLU A 154 -31.50 10.91 -6.07
C GLU A 154 -30.57 12.10 -5.75
N ASP A 155 -30.69 13.21 -6.47
CA ASP A 155 -29.93 14.44 -6.19
C ASP A 155 -30.20 14.96 -4.78
N ILE A 156 -31.47 14.89 -4.34
CA ILE A 156 -31.89 15.30 -3.01
C ILE A 156 -31.35 14.32 -1.95
N TYR A 157 -31.46 13.01 -2.17
CA TYR A 157 -30.95 11.99 -1.25
C TYR A 157 -29.44 12.09 -1.06
N ASN A 158 -28.69 12.28 -2.15
CA ASN A 158 -27.23 12.41 -2.13
C ASN A 158 -26.73 13.68 -1.42
N SER A 159 -27.58 14.69 -1.27
CA SER A 159 -27.27 15.91 -0.52
C SER A 159 -27.25 15.73 1.02
N GLY A 160 -27.47 14.49 1.51
CA GLY A 160 -27.38 14.12 2.93
C GLY A 160 -28.73 14.05 3.66
N SER A 161 -29.84 14.28 2.95
CA SER A 161 -31.21 14.19 3.49
C SER A 161 -31.72 12.74 3.46
N LYS A 162 -32.24 12.23 4.58
CA LYS A 162 -32.97 10.94 4.58
C LYS A 162 -34.30 11.13 3.85
N PHE A 163 -34.36 10.67 2.61
CA PHE A 163 -35.47 10.92 1.70
C PHE A 163 -36.28 9.65 1.44
N ASP A 164 -37.32 9.40 2.23
CA ASP A 164 -38.14 8.16 2.15
C ASP A 164 -38.83 7.98 0.78
N VAL A 165 -39.12 9.09 0.08
CA VAL A 165 -39.77 9.09 -1.24
C VAL A 165 -38.88 8.43 -2.30
N PHE A 166 -37.55 8.48 -2.17
CA PHE A 166 -36.62 7.81 -3.08
C PHE A 166 -36.83 6.30 -3.14
N PHE A 167 -36.97 5.66 -1.97
CA PHE A 167 -37.24 4.22 -1.89
C PHE A 167 -38.64 3.89 -2.42
N LYS A 168 -39.66 4.71 -2.09
CA LYS A 168 -41.01 4.54 -2.65
C LYS A 168 -41.00 4.56 -4.19
N ILE A 169 -40.25 5.45 -4.83
CA ILE A 169 -40.16 5.51 -6.31
C ILE A 169 -39.57 4.21 -6.87
N LYS A 170 -38.51 3.67 -6.24
CA LYS A 170 -37.92 2.39 -6.65
C LYS A 170 -38.91 1.23 -6.52
N ASP A 171 -39.69 1.20 -5.44
CA ASP A 171 -40.73 0.19 -5.23
C ASP A 171 -41.80 0.27 -6.32
N GLU A 172 -42.24 1.47 -6.68
CA GLU A 172 -43.24 1.68 -7.74
C GLU A 172 -42.71 1.29 -9.14
N ILE A 173 -41.42 1.48 -9.42
CA ILE A 173 -40.76 0.98 -10.64
C ILE A 173 -40.79 -0.56 -10.66
N ASN A 174 -40.41 -1.21 -9.56
CA ASN A 174 -40.43 -2.67 -9.44
C ASN A 174 -41.86 -3.22 -9.64
N LEU A 175 -42.86 -2.63 -8.99
CA LEU A 175 -44.28 -3.01 -9.14
C LEU A 175 -44.77 -2.84 -10.59
N THR A 176 -44.28 -1.83 -11.29
CA THR A 176 -44.63 -1.57 -12.69
C THR A 176 -44.07 -2.65 -13.61
N TYR A 177 -42.78 -2.99 -13.47
CA TYR A 177 -42.22 -4.10 -14.23
C TYR A 177 -42.89 -5.44 -13.89
N SER A 178 -43.18 -5.71 -12.61
CA SER A 178 -43.90 -6.92 -12.18
C SER A 178 -45.27 -7.04 -12.82
N SER A 179 -46.02 -5.93 -12.88
CA SER A 179 -47.32 -5.87 -13.57
C SER A 179 -47.19 -6.17 -15.06
N GLN A 180 -46.16 -5.64 -15.73
CA GLN A 180 -45.89 -5.89 -17.15
C GLN A 180 -45.49 -7.34 -17.42
N ILE A 181 -44.65 -7.93 -16.56
CA ILE A 181 -44.25 -9.34 -16.62
C ILE A 181 -45.47 -10.25 -16.48
N ASN A 182 -46.36 -9.99 -15.51
CA ASN A 182 -47.56 -10.81 -15.32
C ASN A 182 -48.42 -10.88 -16.60
N VAL A 183 -48.56 -9.78 -17.33
CA VAL A 183 -49.27 -9.74 -18.62
C VAL A 183 -48.59 -10.65 -19.66
N LEU A 184 -47.26 -10.58 -19.78
CA LEU A 184 -46.51 -11.41 -20.72
C LEU A 184 -46.57 -12.90 -20.35
N VAL A 185 -46.54 -13.22 -19.06
CA VAL A 185 -46.65 -14.60 -18.54
C VAL A 185 -48.03 -15.19 -18.83
N GLU A 186 -49.09 -14.43 -18.62
CA GLU A 186 -50.46 -14.85 -18.96
C GLU A 186 -50.59 -15.12 -20.47
N GLN A 187 -50.07 -14.22 -21.31
CA GLN A 187 -50.04 -14.38 -22.76
C GLN A 187 -49.23 -15.62 -23.19
N GLY A 188 -48.02 -15.78 -22.67
CA GLY A 188 -47.15 -16.93 -22.95
C GLY A 188 -47.78 -18.25 -22.52
N THR A 189 -48.46 -18.28 -21.37
CA THR A 189 -49.14 -19.49 -20.87
C THR A 189 -50.33 -19.88 -21.74
N SER A 190 -51.12 -18.90 -22.21
CA SER A 190 -52.22 -19.14 -23.16
C SER A 190 -51.71 -19.66 -24.52
N LEU A 191 -50.61 -19.10 -25.03
CA LEU A 191 -49.94 -19.57 -26.25
C LEU A 191 -49.39 -21.00 -26.10
N LYS A 192 -48.83 -21.33 -24.93
CA LYS A 192 -48.40 -22.70 -24.59
C LYS A 192 -49.56 -23.68 -24.67
N GLN A 193 -50.72 -23.34 -24.09
CA GLN A 193 -51.90 -24.20 -24.08
C GLN A 193 -52.50 -24.41 -25.47
N SER A 194 -52.39 -23.43 -26.37
CA SER A 194 -52.83 -23.53 -27.76
C SER A 194 -51.83 -24.22 -28.69
N GLY A 195 -50.66 -24.65 -28.17
CA GLY A 195 -49.62 -25.35 -28.93
C GLY A 195 -48.66 -24.42 -29.71
N ASN A 196 -48.82 -23.10 -29.61
CA ASN A 196 -47.91 -22.13 -30.23
C ASN A 196 -46.67 -21.90 -29.36
N ASN A 197 -45.85 -22.94 -29.25
CA ASN A 197 -44.69 -22.99 -28.36
C ASN A 197 -43.63 -21.93 -28.66
N THR A 198 -43.42 -21.59 -29.94
CA THR A 198 -42.40 -20.58 -30.34
C THR A 198 -42.76 -19.20 -29.81
N GLU A 199 -44.01 -18.77 -29.99
CA GLU A 199 -44.45 -17.45 -29.51
C GLU A 199 -44.62 -17.44 -27.98
N ALA A 200 -44.95 -18.57 -27.37
CA ALA A 200 -44.96 -18.72 -25.92
C ALA A 200 -43.57 -18.50 -25.31
N ILE A 201 -42.54 -19.15 -25.85
CA ILE A 201 -41.14 -18.98 -25.41
C ILE A 201 -40.71 -17.52 -25.55
N LYS A 202 -41.02 -16.87 -26.67
CA LYS A 202 -40.69 -15.46 -26.90
C LYS A 202 -41.30 -14.51 -25.86
N ASN A 203 -42.51 -14.78 -25.39
CA ASN A 203 -43.14 -13.98 -24.33
C ASN A 203 -42.47 -14.22 -22.96
N PHE A 204 -42.08 -15.46 -22.67
CA PHE A 204 -41.32 -15.78 -21.46
C PHE A 204 -39.90 -15.18 -21.48
N GLU A 205 -39.20 -15.22 -22.62
CA GLU A 205 -37.88 -14.58 -22.78
C GLU A 205 -37.97 -13.06 -22.59
N LYS A 206 -38.94 -12.39 -23.20
CA LYS A 206 -39.20 -10.96 -22.94
C LYS A 206 -39.48 -10.67 -21.46
N SER A 207 -40.10 -11.61 -20.75
CA SER A 207 -40.33 -11.47 -19.31
C SER A 207 -39.01 -11.53 -18.54
N LEU A 208 -38.08 -12.41 -18.92
CA LEU A 208 -36.72 -12.45 -18.36
C LEU A 208 -35.98 -11.13 -18.56
N ASP A 209 -36.05 -10.54 -19.76
CA ASP A 209 -35.42 -9.25 -20.08
C ASP A 209 -35.95 -8.10 -19.19
N LEU A 210 -37.23 -8.16 -18.79
CA LEU A 210 -37.82 -7.18 -17.88
C LEU A 210 -37.40 -7.40 -16.43
N ILE A 211 -37.21 -8.65 -15.98
CA ILE A 211 -36.79 -8.95 -14.60
C ILE A 211 -35.38 -8.38 -14.32
N GLU A 212 -34.50 -8.33 -15.32
CA GLU A 212 -33.17 -7.73 -15.17
C GLU A 212 -33.23 -6.27 -14.71
N LYS A 213 -34.30 -5.56 -15.05
CA LYS A 213 -34.49 -4.12 -14.76
C LYS A 213 -34.97 -3.80 -13.34
N TYR A 214 -35.25 -4.79 -12.49
CA TYR A 214 -35.65 -4.54 -11.09
C TYR A 214 -34.48 -3.99 -10.26
N PHE A 215 -34.78 -3.24 -9.19
CA PHE A 215 -33.79 -2.78 -8.21
C PHE A 215 -33.47 -3.84 -7.12
N GLU A 216 -34.40 -4.75 -6.82
CA GLU A 216 -34.24 -5.71 -5.71
C GLU A 216 -33.73 -7.09 -6.17
N PRO A 217 -32.59 -7.60 -5.64
CA PRO A 217 -32.01 -8.85 -6.10
C PRO A 217 -32.72 -10.13 -5.60
N GLY A 218 -33.43 -10.06 -4.47
CA GLY A 218 -34.09 -11.22 -3.87
C GLY A 218 -35.30 -11.71 -4.67
N THR A 219 -36.14 -10.80 -5.12
CA THR A 219 -37.33 -11.07 -5.94
C THR A 219 -36.98 -11.56 -7.34
N LYS A 220 -35.88 -11.05 -7.92
CA LYS A 220 -35.34 -11.48 -9.23
C LYS A 220 -35.14 -12.99 -9.33
N LYS A 221 -34.50 -13.62 -8.32
CA LYS A 221 -34.13 -15.04 -8.41
C LYS A 221 -35.35 -15.96 -8.51
N THR A 222 -36.38 -15.69 -7.71
CA THR A 222 -37.61 -16.49 -7.69
C THR A 222 -38.39 -16.34 -8.98
N GLU A 223 -38.57 -15.10 -9.48
CA GLU A 223 -39.27 -14.85 -10.74
C GLU A 223 -38.52 -15.45 -11.93
N VAL A 224 -37.20 -15.28 -12.01
CA VAL A 224 -36.37 -15.90 -13.07
C VAL A 224 -36.54 -17.42 -13.08
N ASN A 225 -36.51 -18.07 -11.92
CA ASN A 225 -36.70 -19.52 -11.84
C ASN A 225 -38.08 -19.97 -12.31
N ASN A 226 -39.14 -19.23 -11.94
CA ASN A 226 -40.50 -19.53 -12.40
C ASN A 226 -40.62 -19.43 -13.92
N ILE A 227 -40.07 -18.38 -14.54
CA ILE A 227 -40.09 -18.20 -15.99
C ILE A 227 -39.25 -19.26 -16.71
N LYS A 228 -38.05 -19.55 -16.20
CA LYS A 228 -37.20 -20.63 -16.72
C LYS A 228 -37.93 -21.98 -16.71
N ASN A 229 -38.66 -22.28 -15.64
CA ASN A 229 -39.44 -23.51 -15.54
C ASN A 229 -40.54 -23.58 -16.60
N LEU A 230 -41.25 -22.48 -16.88
CA LEU A 230 -42.27 -22.43 -17.93
C LEU A 230 -41.69 -22.67 -19.33
N VAL A 231 -40.52 -22.09 -19.65
CA VAL A 231 -39.80 -22.34 -20.91
C VAL A 231 -39.36 -23.80 -21.00
N ASN A 232 -38.77 -24.32 -19.93
CA ASN A 232 -38.23 -25.68 -19.90
C ASN A 232 -39.30 -26.76 -19.92
N GLU A 233 -40.50 -26.50 -19.40
CA GLU A 233 -41.63 -27.41 -19.50
C GLU A 233 -42.02 -27.67 -20.98
N ILE A 234 -41.95 -26.64 -21.83
CA ILE A 234 -42.20 -26.76 -23.27
C ILE A 234 -41.20 -27.72 -23.92
N TYR A 235 -39.90 -27.55 -23.64
CA TYR A 235 -38.86 -28.42 -24.16
C TYR A 235 -38.92 -29.84 -23.57
N SER A 236 -39.19 -29.98 -22.27
CA SER A 236 -39.38 -31.28 -21.60
C SER A 236 -40.50 -32.09 -22.27
N ASN A 237 -41.61 -31.45 -22.63
CA ASN A 237 -42.71 -32.13 -23.34
C ASN A 237 -42.32 -32.61 -24.75
N GLN A 238 -41.30 -32.01 -25.38
CA GLN A 238 -40.73 -32.48 -26.65
C GLN A 238 -39.68 -33.59 -26.46
N ILE A 239 -38.97 -33.60 -25.34
CA ILE A 239 -37.91 -34.58 -25.00
C ILE A 239 -38.53 -35.93 -24.61
N LYS A 240 -39.57 -35.93 -23.77
CA LYS A 240 -40.18 -37.17 -23.22
C LYS A 240 -40.52 -38.22 -24.28
N PRO A 241 -41.17 -37.90 -25.43
CA PRO A 241 -41.47 -38.89 -26.46
C PRO A 241 -40.23 -39.50 -27.12
N LEU A 242 -39.15 -38.72 -27.27
CA LEU A 242 -37.89 -39.21 -27.85
C LEU A 242 -37.16 -40.15 -26.88
N VAL A 243 -37.16 -39.81 -25.59
CA VAL A 243 -36.60 -40.67 -24.54
C VAL A 243 -37.33 -42.02 -24.47
N GLU A 244 -38.66 -42.02 -24.53
CA GLU A 244 -39.44 -43.27 -24.52
C GLU A 244 -39.22 -44.11 -25.79
N LYS A 245 -39.13 -43.48 -26.97
CA LYS A 245 -38.73 -44.17 -28.20
C LYS A 245 -37.33 -44.79 -28.10
N GLY A 246 -36.35 -44.02 -27.63
CA GLY A 246 -34.98 -44.49 -27.43
C GLY A 246 -34.89 -45.67 -26.47
N LYS A 247 -35.62 -45.65 -25.35
CA LYS A 247 -35.73 -46.79 -24.42
C LYS A 247 -36.31 -48.04 -25.08
N ASN A 248 -37.29 -47.90 -25.95
CA ASN A 248 -37.89 -49.04 -26.65
C ASN A 248 -36.94 -49.67 -27.67
N PHE A 249 -36.25 -48.86 -28.48
CA PHE A 249 -35.20 -49.37 -29.39
C PHE A 249 -34.05 -50.04 -28.64
N SER A 250 -33.68 -49.50 -27.47
CA SER A 250 -32.65 -50.10 -26.61
C SER A 250 -33.03 -51.52 -26.17
N LYS A 251 -34.30 -51.72 -25.76
CA LYS A 251 -34.84 -53.05 -25.38
C LYS A 251 -34.89 -54.03 -26.55
N GLN A 252 -35.01 -53.54 -27.78
CA GLN A 252 -35.05 -54.34 -29.01
C GLN A 252 -33.64 -54.67 -29.54
N GLY A 253 -32.58 -54.14 -28.91
CA GLY A 253 -31.19 -54.35 -29.33
C GLY A 253 -30.72 -53.46 -30.48
N GLU A 254 -31.53 -52.49 -30.90
CA GLU A 254 -31.18 -51.58 -32.00
C GLU A 254 -30.34 -50.39 -31.49
N MET A 255 -29.03 -50.62 -31.34
CA MET A 255 -28.14 -49.66 -30.69
C MET A 255 -27.96 -48.34 -31.47
N GLU A 256 -27.93 -48.35 -32.80
CA GLU A 256 -27.69 -47.14 -33.60
C GLU A 256 -28.91 -46.20 -33.62
N THR A 257 -30.11 -46.75 -33.76
CA THR A 257 -31.37 -45.99 -33.67
C THR A 257 -31.59 -45.45 -32.26
N THR A 258 -31.25 -46.23 -31.23
CA THR A 258 -31.23 -45.78 -29.83
C THR A 258 -30.35 -44.52 -29.65
N VAL A 259 -29.10 -44.56 -30.12
CA VAL A 259 -28.17 -43.43 -30.03
C VAL A 259 -28.72 -42.21 -30.79
N SER A 260 -29.34 -42.41 -31.95
CA SER A 260 -29.94 -41.33 -32.75
C SER A 260 -31.08 -40.61 -32.02
N GLU A 261 -32.04 -41.34 -31.45
CA GLU A 261 -33.17 -40.76 -30.71
C GLU A 261 -32.70 -39.97 -29.47
N PHE A 262 -31.74 -40.50 -28.71
CA PHE A 262 -31.17 -39.79 -27.57
C PHE A 262 -30.34 -38.55 -27.96
N LYS A 263 -29.67 -38.56 -29.12
CA LYS A 263 -29.01 -37.36 -29.68
C LYS A 263 -30.02 -36.28 -30.04
N ASN A 264 -31.15 -36.65 -30.63
CA ASN A 264 -32.25 -35.70 -30.90
C ASN A 264 -32.80 -35.11 -29.60
N ALA A 265 -32.99 -35.94 -28.57
CA ALA A 265 -33.40 -35.49 -27.24
C ALA A 265 -32.39 -34.52 -26.61
N LEU A 266 -31.08 -34.81 -26.72
CA LEU A 266 -30.01 -33.92 -26.24
C LEU A 266 -29.97 -32.59 -27.00
N ASN A 267 -30.22 -32.60 -28.31
CA ASN A 267 -30.28 -31.38 -29.10
C ASN A 267 -31.41 -30.46 -28.62
N ILE A 268 -32.57 -31.03 -28.26
CA ILE A 268 -33.67 -30.25 -27.66
C ILE A 268 -33.31 -29.80 -26.24
N ALA A 269 -32.74 -30.68 -25.41
CA ALA A 269 -32.29 -30.34 -24.06
C ALA A 269 -31.23 -29.23 -24.03
N SER A 270 -30.43 -29.10 -25.09
CA SER A 270 -29.44 -28.02 -25.22
C SER A 270 -30.07 -26.63 -25.30
N LYS A 271 -31.31 -26.53 -25.79
CA LYS A 271 -32.10 -25.29 -25.89
C LYS A 271 -32.80 -24.92 -24.58
N MET A 272 -32.82 -25.82 -23.60
CA MET A 272 -33.38 -25.53 -22.28
C MET A 272 -32.51 -24.52 -21.52
N LEU A 273 -33.17 -23.63 -20.79
CA LEU A 273 -32.52 -22.72 -19.87
C LEU A 273 -31.99 -23.49 -18.65
N ASP A 274 -30.90 -23.02 -18.05
CA ASP A 274 -30.29 -23.72 -16.92
C ASP A 274 -31.23 -23.77 -15.71
N SER A 275 -31.58 -25.00 -15.30
CA SER A 275 -32.53 -25.31 -14.23
C SER A 275 -32.35 -26.76 -13.76
N ASP A 276 -32.94 -27.09 -12.61
CA ASP A 276 -32.99 -28.48 -12.11
C ASP A 276 -33.72 -29.41 -13.09
N LEU A 277 -34.74 -28.91 -13.81
CA LEU A 277 -35.46 -29.69 -14.82
C LEU A 277 -34.57 -30.07 -16.01
N LYS A 278 -33.73 -29.15 -16.50
CA LYS A 278 -32.74 -29.44 -17.55
C LYS A 278 -31.75 -30.53 -17.10
N ASN A 279 -31.26 -30.42 -15.87
CA ASN A 279 -30.34 -31.40 -15.28
C ASN A 279 -31.00 -32.79 -15.18
N LEU A 280 -32.27 -32.83 -14.76
CA LEU A 280 -33.05 -34.07 -14.69
C LEU A 280 -33.21 -34.72 -16.07
N GLU A 281 -33.60 -33.96 -17.10
CA GLU A 281 -33.77 -34.48 -18.46
C GLU A 281 -32.45 -35.01 -19.04
N ILE A 282 -31.34 -34.29 -18.85
CA ILE A 282 -30.00 -34.76 -19.26
C ILE A 282 -29.61 -36.05 -18.52
N SER A 283 -29.94 -36.15 -17.23
CA SER A 283 -29.68 -37.35 -16.43
C SER A 283 -30.44 -38.57 -16.94
N LEU A 284 -31.73 -38.42 -17.26
CA LEU A 284 -32.57 -39.50 -17.80
C LEU A 284 -32.05 -40.00 -19.17
N ILE A 285 -31.55 -39.09 -20.00
CA ILE A 285 -30.91 -39.45 -21.28
C ILE A 285 -29.58 -40.20 -21.01
N ALA A 286 -28.79 -39.71 -20.05
CA ALA A 286 -27.50 -40.30 -19.69
C ALA A 286 -27.62 -41.74 -19.15
N GLU A 287 -28.65 -42.04 -18.36
CA GLU A 287 -28.89 -43.38 -17.78
C GLU A 287 -28.96 -44.49 -18.83
N VAL A 288 -29.45 -44.19 -20.04
CA VAL A 288 -29.59 -45.17 -21.11
C VAL A 288 -28.41 -45.12 -22.08
N LEU A 289 -27.95 -43.92 -22.43
CA LEU A 289 -26.95 -43.76 -23.49
C LEU A 289 -25.52 -44.10 -23.02
N ASN A 290 -25.17 -43.80 -21.76
CA ASN A 290 -23.82 -44.03 -21.25
C ASN A 290 -23.44 -45.51 -21.12
N PRO A 291 -24.30 -46.43 -20.67
CA PRO A 291 -24.02 -47.87 -20.71
C PRO A 291 -23.63 -48.39 -22.10
N ILE A 292 -24.27 -47.88 -23.17
CA ILE A 292 -23.95 -48.28 -24.56
C ILE A 292 -22.52 -47.88 -24.93
N TYR A 293 -22.09 -46.67 -24.55
CA TYR A 293 -20.71 -46.23 -24.76
C TYR A 293 -19.71 -47.04 -23.93
N ILE A 294 -20.05 -47.43 -22.70
CA ILE A 294 -19.19 -48.25 -21.84
C ILE A 294 -18.93 -49.63 -22.47
N GLU A 295 -19.96 -50.27 -23.04
CA GLU A 295 -19.81 -51.55 -23.74
C GLU A 295 -18.90 -51.43 -24.97
N ARG A 296 -18.88 -50.27 -25.65
CA ARG A 296 -17.94 -50.00 -26.76
C ARG A 296 -16.50 -49.78 -26.30
N ILE A 297 -16.31 -49.16 -25.13
CA ILE A 297 -14.99 -48.84 -24.57
C ILE A 297 -14.29 -50.09 -24.02
N LYS A 298 -15.05 -51.02 -23.41
CA LYS A 298 -14.51 -52.22 -22.74
C LYS A 298 -13.51 -53.03 -23.58
N PRO A 299 -13.81 -53.47 -24.83
CA PRO A 299 -12.87 -54.24 -25.63
C PRO A 299 -11.59 -53.47 -26.00
N ILE A 300 -11.66 -52.14 -26.09
CA ILE A 300 -10.50 -51.28 -26.40
C ILE A 300 -9.56 -51.24 -25.19
N ILE A 301 -10.09 -51.08 -23.98
CA ILE A 301 -9.30 -51.14 -22.73
C ILE A 301 -8.66 -52.52 -22.57
N ASP A 302 -9.42 -53.60 -22.80
CA ASP A 302 -8.92 -54.97 -22.70
C ASP A 302 -7.75 -55.22 -23.68
N ASN A 303 -7.81 -54.64 -24.89
CA ASN A 303 -6.72 -54.72 -25.86
C ASN A 303 -5.46 -53.96 -25.38
N GLY A 304 -5.63 -52.74 -24.87
CA GLY A 304 -4.51 -51.95 -24.32
C GLY A 304 -3.81 -52.64 -23.14
N ASN A 305 -4.58 -53.28 -22.26
CA ASN A 305 -4.02 -54.05 -21.14
C ASN A 305 -3.24 -55.29 -21.61
N LYS A 306 -3.69 -56.00 -22.66
CA LYS A 306 -2.95 -57.14 -23.21
C LYS A 306 -1.57 -56.75 -23.74
N ILE A 307 -1.43 -55.58 -24.38
CA ILE A 307 -0.12 -55.09 -24.85
C ILE A 307 0.83 -54.84 -23.67
N ILE A 308 0.29 -54.38 -22.54
CA ILE A 308 1.06 -54.12 -21.32
C ILE A 308 1.47 -55.42 -20.61
N GLU A 309 0.64 -56.47 -20.67
CA GLU A 309 0.87 -57.76 -20.01
C GLU A 309 1.78 -58.71 -20.82
N GLN A 310 1.94 -58.51 -22.12
CA GLN A 310 2.81 -59.34 -22.96
C GLN A 310 4.30 -59.07 -22.69
N GLU A 311 5.05 -60.17 -22.54
CA GLU A 311 6.40 -60.26 -22.01
C GLU A 311 7.41 -59.31 -22.68
N LYS A 312 7.84 -58.32 -21.88
CA LYS A 312 9.08 -57.50 -21.90
C LYS A 312 8.79 -55.98 -21.90
N MET A 313 8.23 -55.49 -20.79
CA MET A 313 8.15 -54.04 -20.49
C MET A 313 9.50 -53.32 -20.54
N GLU A 314 10.61 -54.05 -20.41
CA GLU A 314 11.95 -53.49 -20.24
C GLU A 314 12.69 -53.22 -21.56
N GLU A 315 12.16 -53.65 -22.72
CA GLU A 315 12.94 -53.65 -23.98
C GLU A 315 12.45 -52.69 -25.08
N SER A 316 11.25 -52.09 -25.02
CA SER A 316 10.86 -51.14 -26.09
C SER A 316 9.80 -50.08 -25.71
N ILE A 317 10.16 -48.81 -25.97
CA ILE A 317 9.27 -47.63 -25.93
C ILE A 317 8.11 -47.73 -26.94
N GLU A 318 8.25 -48.57 -27.97
CA GLU A 318 7.25 -48.77 -29.03
C GLU A 318 5.95 -49.35 -28.48
N ASN A 319 6.03 -50.39 -27.65
CA ASN A 319 4.85 -51.04 -27.04
C ASN A 319 4.10 -50.08 -26.09
N ILE A 320 4.85 -49.22 -25.38
CA ILE A 320 4.26 -48.20 -24.49
C ILE A 320 3.46 -47.19 -25.32
N ASN A 321 4.00 -46.71 -26.44
CA ASN A 321 3.30 -45.77 -27.32
C ASN A 321 2.06 -46.40 -27.98
N GLU A 322 2.13 -47.68 -28.34
CA GLU A 322 0.99 -48.41 -28.89
C GLU A 322 -0.15 -48.53 -27.87
N ALA A 323 0.15 -48.94 -26.63
CA ALA A 323 -0.85 -49.00 -25.56
C ALA A 323 -1.46 -47.62 -25.23
N LEU A 324 -0.64 -46.55 -25.24
CA LEU A 324 -1.12 -45.19 -25.04
C LEU A 324 -2.09 -44.73 -26.13
N ASN A 325 -1.85 -45.09 -27.40
CA ASN A 325 -2.77 -44.76 -28.49
C ASN A 325 -4.13 -45.47 -28.33
N ILE A 326 -4.13 -46.73 -27.91
CA ILE A 326 -5.36 -47.49 -27.64
C ILE A 326 -6.17 -46.86 -26.49
N PHE A 327 -5.53 -46.50 -25.38
CA PHE A 327 -6.24 -45.84 -24.29
C PHE A 327 -6.74 -44.44 -24.65
N ARG A 328 -6.07 -43.73 -25.56
CA ARG A 328 -6.57 -42.45 -26.11
C ARG A 328 -7.82 -42.62 -26.95
N GLU A 329 -7.88 -43.67 -27.77
CA GLU A 329 -9.09 -44.02 -28.51
C GLU A 329 -10.27 -44.29 -27.56
N ALA A 330 -10.04 -45.07 -26.50
CA ALA A 330 -11.04 -45.30 -25.44
C ALA A 330 -11.47 -43.98 -24.77
N LEU A 331 -10.52 -43.08 -24.50
CA LEU A 331 -10.78 -41.78 -23.88
C LEU A 331 -11.64 -40.88 -24.77
N ASP A 332 -11.39 -40.87 -26.08
CA ASP A 332 -12.15 -40.05 -27.02
C ASP A 332 -13.60 -40.52 -27.14
N ILE A 333 -13.86 -41.83 -27.09
CA ILE A 333 -15.22 -42.36 -26.99
C ILE A 333 -15.86 -41.94 -25.65
N ALA A 334 -15.13 -42.02 -24.54
CA ALA A 334 -15.63 -41.62 -23.22
C ALA A 334 -15.98 -40.11 -23.14
N LYS A 335 -15.25 -39.25 -23.85
CA LYS A 335 -15.53 -37.81 -23.92
C LYS A 335 -16.87 -37.49 -24.57
N ILE A 336 -17.33 -38.32 -25.52
CA ILE A 336 -18.60 -38.14 -26.25
C ILE A 336 -19.82 -38.55 -25.39
N MET A 337 -19.61 -39.30 -24.31
CA MET A 337 -20.68 -39.67 -23.37
C MET A 337 -21.45 -38.46 -22.85
N VAL A 338 -22.70 -38.68 -22.44
CA VAL A 338 -23.54 -37.64 -21.84
C VAL A 338 -23.00 -37.31 -20.45
N ASN A 339 -22.94 -36.02 -20.12
CA ASN A 339 -22.45 -35.54 -18.83
C ASN A 339 -23.21 -36.22 -17.68
N SER A 340 -22.47 -36.95 -16.84
CA SER A 340 -22.97 -37.70 -15.69
C SER A 340 -21.81 -38.10 -14.78
N GLU A 341 -22.11 -38.54 -13.56
CA GLU A 341 -21.12 -39.15 -12.68
C GLU A 341 -20.47 -40.41 -13.29
N ILE A 342 -21.22 -41.16 -14.08
CA ILE A 342 -20.72 -42.35 -14.79
C ILE A 342 -19.64 -41.96 -15.81
N LYS A 343 -19.89 -40.92 -16.62
CA LYS A 343 -18.91 -40.37 -17.57
C LYS A 343 -17.64 -39.93 -16.85
N LYS A 344 -17.78 -39.17 -15.75
CA LYS A 344 -16.64 -38.69 -14.96
C LYS A 344 -15.79 -39.86 -14.46
N ARG A 345 -16.41 -40.87 -13.84
CA ARG A 345 -15.71 -42.08 -13.36
C ARG A 345 -15.00 -42.83 -14.49
N LYS A 346 -15.66 -43.01 -15.64
CA LYS A 346 -15.07 -43.74 -16.78
C LYS A 346 -13.91 -42.97 -17.42
N ILE A 347 -14.02 -41.65 -17.56
CA ILE A 347 -12.90 -40.80 -17.99
C ILE A 347 -11.73 -40.94 -17.02
N GLU A 348 -11.98 -40.88 -15.72
CA GLU A 348 -10.94 -40.98 -14.70
C GLU A 348 -10.25 -42.35 -14.69
N GLU A 349 -11.03 -43.42 -14.85
CA GLU A 349 -10.51 -44.78 -15.02
C GLU A 349 -9.56 -44.90 -16.23
N ILE A 350 -9.94 -44.36 -17.39
CA ILE A 350 -9.10 -44.37 -18.59
C ILE A 350 -7.85 -43.50 -18.42
N LYS A 351 -7.98 -42.32 -17.80
CA LYS A 351 -6.82 -41.49 -17.44
C LYS A 351 -5.84 -42.23 -16.54
N ASN A 352 -6.34 -43.00 -15.57
CA ASN A 352 -5.49 -43.82 -14.69
C ASN A 352 -4.72 -44.88 -15.47
N PHE A 353 -5.34 -45.53 -16.47
CA PHE A 353 -4.62 -46.46 -17.35
C PHE A 353 -3.50 -45.75 -18.13
N ILE A 354 -3.78 -44.58 -18.71
CA ILE A 354 -2.77 -43.76 -19.42
C ILE A 354 -1.61 -43.39 -18.49
N ASN A 355 -1.93 -42.86 -17.31
CA ASN A 355 -0.93 -42.41 -16.33
C ASN A 355 -0.07 -43.57 -15.83
N LYS A 356 -0.66 -44.73 -15.51
CA LYS A 356 0.07 -45.92 -15.10
C LYS A 356 1.02 -46.41 -16.19
N THR A 357 0.61 -46.35 -17.45
CA THR A 357 1.41 -46.75 -18.61
C THR A 357 2.60 -45.81 -18.81
N CYS A 358 2.39 -44.49 -18.72
CA CYS A 358 3.49 -43.52 -18.77
C CYS A 358 4.48 -43.70 -17.60
N LEU A 359 4.00 -43.93 -16.38
CA LEU A 359 4.87 -44.13 -15.21
C LEU A 359 5.78 -45.35 -15.36
N ALA A 360 5.25 -46.46 -15.91
CA ALA A 360 6.05 -47.64 -16.19
C ALA A 360 7.19 -47.34 -17.18
N GLY A 361 6.89 -46.61 -18.26
CA GLY A 361 7.92 -46.20 -19.23
C GLY A 361 8.95 -45.21 -18.69
N ILE A 362 8.51 -44.21 -17.91
CA ILE A 362 9.40 -43.24 -17.25
C ILE A 362 10.40 -43.97 -16.35
N LYS A 363 9.94 -44.96 -15.57
CA LYS A 363 10.79 -45.72 -14.66
C LYS A 363 11.94 -46.41 -15.40
N VAL A 364 11.65 -47.12 -16.49
CA VAL A 364 12.66 -47.81 -17.33
C VAL A 364 13.70 -46.82 -17.86
N ILE A 365 13.24 -45.68 -18.39
CA ILE A 365 14.13 -44.65 -18.97
C ILE A 365 14.99 -43.99 -17.88
N LYS A 366 14.42 -43.75 -16.69
CA LYS A 366 15.15 -43.15 -15.55
C LYS A 366 16.26 -44.05 -15.02
N ASP A 367 15.99 -45.35 -14.90
CA ASP A 367 16.99 -46.34 -14.48
C ASP A 367 18.17 -46.38 -15.46
N LYS A 368 17.90 -46.26 -16.77
CA LYS A 368 18.93 -46.15 -17.82
C LYS A 368 19.72 -44.84 -17.74
N SER A 369 19.05 -43.70 -17.53
CA SER A 369 19.72 -42.41 -17.33
C SER A 369 20.69 -42.43 -16.14
N LEU A 370 20.28 -43.04 -15.01
CA LEU A 370 21.13 -43.16 -13.82
C LEU A 370 22.43 -43.95 -14.11
N GLN A 371 22.36 -45.00 -14.94
CA GLN A 371 23.55 -45.74 -15.37
C GLN A 371 24.54 -44.86 -16.15
N TYR A 372 24.05 -43.94 -17.00
CA TYR A 372 24.90 -43.00 -17.73
C TYR A 372 25.51 -41.92 -16.82
N VAL A 373 24.79 -41.46 -15.80
CA VAL A 373 25.34 -40.54 -14.79
C VAL A 373 26.51 -41.18 -14.05
N VAL A 374 26.41 -42.45 -13.64
CA VAL A 374 27.50 -43.20 -12.99
C VAL A 374 28.73 -43.34 -13.91
N GLN A 375 28.51 -43.44 -15.22
CA GLN A 375 29.56 -43.51 -16.24
C GLN A 375 30.13 -42.13 -16.63
N LYS A 376 29.69 -41.03 -16.01
CA LYS A 376 30.02 -39.64 -16.39
C LYS A 376 29.65 -39.27 -17.83
N LYS A 377 28.64 -39.94 -18.41
CA LYS A 377 28.10 -39.65 -19.74
C LYS A 377 26.87 -38.73 -19.59
N HIS A 378 27.12 -37.47 -19.27
CA HIS A 378 26.06 -36.51 -18.93
C HIS A 378 25.11 -36.23 -20.10
N ASP A 379 25.62 -36.12 -21.33
CA ASP A 379 24.78 -35.89 -22.52
C ASP A 379 23.84 -37.06 -22.81
N ASP A 380 24.33 -38.31 -22.68
CA ASP A 380 23.51 -39.52 -22.85
C ASP A 380 22.44 -39.62 -21.74
N ALA A 381 22.80 -39.29 -20.49
CA ALA A 381 21.87 -39.28 -19.37
C ALA A 381 20.74 -38.24 -19.55
N ILE A 382 21.08 -37.05 -20.04
CA ILE A 382 20.12 -35.98 -20.35
C ILE A 382 19.22 -36.37 -21.52
N GLY A 383 19.78 -37.00 -22.56
CA GLY A 383 19.01 -37.50 -23.70
C GLY A 383 17.91 -38.48 -23.28
N GLU A 384 18.22 -39.43 -22.40
CA GLU A 384 17.23 -40.35 -21.85
C GLU A 384 16.17 -39.60 -21.01
N LEU A 385 16.56 -38.66 -20.15
CA LEU A 385 15.60 -37.89 -19.37
C LEU A 385 14.67 -37.02 -20.24
N TYR A 386 15.13 -36.50 -21.38
CA TYR A 386 14.23 -35.81 -22.33
C TYR A 386 13.20 -36.76 -22.94
N SER A 387 13.56 -38.00 -23.24
CA SER A 387 12.58 -39.03 -23.64
C SER A 387 11.57 -39.32 -22.52
N ALA A 388 12.01 -39.37 -21.26
CA ALA A 388 11.10 -39.50 -20.11
C ALA A 388 10.18 -38.28 -19.94
N VAL A 389 10.69 -37.05 -20.13
CA VAL A 389 9.90 -35.81 -20.11
C VAL A 389 8.84 -35.84 -21.22
N SER A 390 9.20 -36.31 -22.41
CA SER A 390 8.25 -36.48 -23.52
C SER A 390 7.11 -37.44 -23.15
N LEU A 391 7.44 -38.54 -22.48
CA LEU A 391 6.44 -39.50 -22.00
C LEU A 391 5.58 -38.92 -20.87
N ALA A 392 6.16 -38.15 -19.95
CA ALA A 392 5.44 -37.48 -18.87
C ALA A 392 4.43 -36.44 -19.40
N LYS A 393 4.74 -35.76 -20.51
CA LYS A 393 3.79 -34.85 -21.20
C LYS A 393 2.55 -35.57 -21.74
N ASN A 394 2.64 -36.89 -21.98
CA ASN A 394 1.49 -37.68 -22.41
C ASN A 394 0.56 -38.08 -21.25
N MET A 395 0.95 -37.89 -19.99
CA MET A 395 0.10 -38.14 -18.83
C MET A 395 -1.07 -37.15 -18.77
N VAL A 396 -2.21 -37.63 -18.29
CA VAL A 396 -3.44 -36.84 -18.19
C VAL A 396 -3.66 -36.43 -16.74
N PHE A 397 -3.25 -35.21 -16.41
CA PHE A 397 -3.48 -34.53 -15.13
C PHE A 397 -4.43 -33.33 -15.31
N PRO A 398 -5.04 -32.81 -14.23
CA PRO A 398 -5.61 -31.47 -14.23
C PRO A 398 -4.53 -30.43 -14.59
N GLU A 399 -4.89 -29.35 -15.29
CA GLU A 399 -3.95 -28.32 -15.75
C GLU A 399 -2.93 -27.93 -14.66
N ASN A 400 -1.64 -27.99 -14.99
CA ASN A 400 -0.48 -27.64 -14.14
C ASN A 400 -0.13 -28.53 -12.94
N ASN A 401 -0.69 -29.74 -12.81
CA ASN A 401 -0.39 -30.64 -11.67
C ASN A 401 0.23 -31.99 -12.09
N ASN A 402 1.34 -31.98 -12.84
CA ASN A 402 2.10 -33.20 -13.13
C ASN A 402 3.40 -33.25 -12.30
N PRO A 403 3.37 -33.80 -11.06
CA PRO A 403 4.54 -33.84 -10.19
C PRO A 403 5.70 -34.65 -10.79
N GLU A 404 5.40 -35.66 -11.61
CA GLU A 404 6.44 -36.47 -12.25
C GLU A 404 7.18 -35.68 -13.33
N LEU A 405 6.46 -34.85 -14.10
CA LEU A 405 7.07 -33.95 -15.07
C LEU A 405 8.04 -32.97 -14.39
N ASP A 406 7.66 -32.40 -13.25
CA ASP A 406 8.51 -31.47 -12.52
C ASP A 406 9.70 -32.19 -11.87
N ASN A 407 9.50 -33.38 -11.31
CA ASN A 407 10.59 -34.23 -10.82
C ASN A 407 11.62 -34.56 -11.92
N LEU A 408 11.16 -34.82 -13.14
CA LEU A 408 12.04 -35.10 -14.28
C LEU A 408 12.79 -33.84 -14.74
N LYS A 409 12.15 -32.67 -14.78
CA LYS A 409 12.83 -31.39 -15.05
C LYS A 409 13.92 -31.11 -14.03
N ASN A 410 13.63 -31.31 -12.74
CA ASN A 410 14.61 -31.14 -11.66
C ASN A 410 15.74 -32.18 -11.79
N SER A 411 15.43 -33.42 -12.19
CA SER A 411 16.47 -34.42 -12.45
C SER A 411 17.41 -34.01 -13.59
N VAL A 412 16.89 -33.39 -14.66
CA VAL A 412 17.72 -32.82 -15.74
C VAL A 412 18.57 -31.66 -15.22
N ASN A 413 17.97 -30.75 -14.43
CA ASN A 413 18.67 -29.61 -13.86
C ASN A 413 19.80 -30.04 -12.93
N ASN A 414 19.58 -31.04 -12.07
CA ASN A 414 20.60 -31.59 -11.18
C ASN A 414 21.84 -32.10 -11.94
N ILE A 415 21.65 -32.72 -13.12
CA ILE A 415 22.77 -33.15 -13.96
C ILE A 415 23.50 -31.93 -14.53
N TYR A 416 22.77 -30.91 -15.02
CA TYR A 416 23.39 -29.68 -15.50
C TYR A 416 24.11 -28.90 -14.39
N THR A 417 23.59 -28.85 -13.16
CA THR A 417 24.26 -28.24 -12.01
C THR A 417 25.59 -28.90 -11.74
N ALA A 418 25.67 -30.24 -11.78
CA ALA A 418 26.94 -30.94 -11.62
C ALA A 418 27.96 -30.58 -12.72
N VAL A 419 27.51 -30.45 -13.99
CA VAL A 419 28.37 -30.05 -15.11
C VAL A 419 28.79 -28.57 -14.98
N VAL A 420 27.89 -27.69 -14.58
CA VAL A 420 28.16 -26.26 -14.33
C VAL A 420 29.17 -26.10 -13.20
N GLU A 421 29.04 -26.86 -12.11
CA GLU A 421 29.96 -26.83 -10.97
C GLU A 421 31.40 -27.19 -11.39
N GLU A 422 31.60 -28.18 -12.26
CA GLU A 422 32.92 -28.51 -12.80
C GLU A 422 33.53 -27.33 -13.59
N VAL A 423 32.73 -26.63 -14.39
CA VAL A 423 33.18 -25.47 -15.19
C VAL A 423 33.42 -24.24 -14.30
N VAL A 424 32.55 -23.97 -13.33
CA VAL A 424 32.71 -22.88 -12.36
C VAL A 424 33.98 -23.08 -11.52
N ASN A 425 34.26 -24.30 -11.08
CA ASN A 425 35.49 -24.63 -10.35
C ASN A 425 36.76 -24.37 -11.20
N LYS A 426 36.70 -24.61 -12.52
CA LYS A 426 37.77 -24.24 -13.45
C LYS A 426 37.92 -22.72 -13.55
N GLY A 427 36.81 -21.97 -13.64
CA GLY A 427 36.81 -20.50 -13.67
C GLY A 427 37.40 -19.90 -12.39
N ASN A 428 37.02 -20.40 -11.22
CA ASN A 428 37.53 -19.94 -9.93
C ASN A 428 39.05 -20.12 -9.80
N LYS A 429 39.60 -21.25 -10.27
CA LYS A 429 41.07 -21.47 -10.31
C LYS A 429 41.79 -20.42 -11.16
N LEU A 430 41.20 -20.01 -12.28
CA LEU A 430 41.77 -18.95 -13.14
C LEU A 430 41.71 -17.57 -12.46
N VAL A 431 40.64 -17.29 -11.68
CA VAL A 431 40.56 -16.07 -10.86
C VAL A 431 41.67 -16.02 -9.82
N GLU A 432 41.96 -17.14 -9.15
CA GLU A 432 43.07 -17.26 -8.17
C GLU A 432 44.44 -17.02 -8.83
N GLN A 433 44.61 -17.48 -10.08
CA GLN A 433 45.81 -17.26 -10.89
C GLN A 433 45.91 -15.84 -11.47
N LYS A 434 44.92 -14.97 -11.22
CA LYS A 434 44.78 -13.61 -11.76
C LYS A 434 44.60 -13.55 -13.28
N GLU A 435 44.19 -14.65 -13.90
CA GLU A 435 43.88 -14.76 -15.32
C GLU A 435 42.41 -14.39 -15.58
N PHE A 436 42.03 -13.17 -15.20
CA PHE A 436 40.62 -12.77 -15.10
C PHE A 436 39.87 -12.83 -16.44
N GLN A 437 40.53 -12.57 -17.58
CA GLN A 437 39.88 -12.65 -18.90
C GLN A 437 39.52 -14.09 -19.29
N GLU A 438 40.40 -15.04 -18.98
CA GLU A 438 40.14 -16.46 -19.24
C GLU A 438 39.08 -17.00 -18.27
N ALA A 439 39.11 -16.56 -17.01
CA ALA A 439 38.07 -16.86 -16.03
C ALA A 439 36.68 -16.40 -16.50
N ILE A 440 36.56 -15.18 -17.03
CA ILE A 440 35.29 -14.65 -17.59
C ILE A 440 34.80 -15.51 -18.76
N ASN A 441 35.69 -15.97 -19.65
CA ASN A 441 35.30 -16.85 -20.75
C ASN A 441 34.75 -18.18 -20.24
N VAL A 442 35.38 -18.77 -19.21
CA VAL A 442 34.93 -20.02 -18.59
C VAL A 442 33.61 -19.83 -17.83
N PHE A 443 33.40 -18.71 -17.14
CA PHE A 443 32.09 -18.45 -16.51
C PHE A 443 30.99 -18.19 -17.54
N ASN A 444 31.28 -17.59 -18.69
CA ASN A 444 30.33 -17.48 -19.79
C ASN A 444 29.99 -18.83 -20.43
N GLU A 445 30.95 -19.76 -20.49
CA GLU A 445 30.71 -21.16 -20.87
C GLU A 445 29.74 -21.82 -19.87
N ALA A 446 29.97 -21.66 -18.56
CA ALA A 446 29.06 -22.12 -17.51
C ALA A 446 27.65 -21.52 -17.66
N LEU A 447 27.55 -20.20 -17.92
CA LEU A 447 26.28 -19.53 -18.16
C LEU A 447 25.56 -20.11 -19.39
N SER A 448 26.29 -20.43 -20.45
CA SER A 448 25.71 -21.03 -21.65
C SER A 448 25.11 -22.42 -21.40
N LEU A 449 25.65 -23.18 -20.43
CA LEU A 449 25.11 -24.46 -20.01
C LEU A 449 23.79 -24.30 -19.24
N THR A 450 23.65 -23.25 -18.41
CA THR A 450 22.40 -22.96 -17.72
C THR A 450 21.23 -22.67 -18.66
N ASN A 451 21.50 -22.18 -19.88
CA ASN A 451 20.45 -21.98 -20.90
C ASN A 451 19.81 -23.28 -21.39
N LYS A 452 20.43 -24.44 -21.13
CA LYS A 452 19.91 -25.77 -21.47
C LYS A 452 19.09 -26.39 -20.32
N MET A 453 19.07 -25.76 -19.16
CA MET A 453 18.25 -26.17 -18.00
C MET A 453 16.78 -25.77 -18.19
N TYR A 454 15.90 -26.47 -17.47
CA TYR A 454 14.50 -26.05 -17.34
C TYR A 454 14.38 -24.85 -16.39
N LEU A 455 13.51 -23.90 -16.74
CA LEU A 455 13.20 -22.74 -15.90
C LEU A 455 12.58 -23.20 -14.57
N THR A 456 13.37 -23.05 -13.51
CA THR A 456 13.06 -23.45 -12.13
C THR A 456 13.83 -22.53 -11.19
N ASP A 457 13.44 -22.47 -9.92
CA ASP A 457 14.15 -21.71 -8.89
C ASP A 457 15.63 -22.15 -8.77
N GLU A 458 15.94 -23.42 -9.05
CA GLU A 458 17.31 -23.96 -9.08
C GLU A 458 18.13 -23.34 -10.21
N MET A 459 17.56 -23.25 -11.42
CA MET A 459 18.20 -22.60 -12.57
C MET A 459 18.42 -21.10 -12.34
N GLU A 460 17.45 -20.39 -11.76
CA GLU A 460 17.60 -18.96 -11.45
C GLU A 460 18.72 -18.70 -10.43
N LYS A 461 18.82 -19.55 -9.39
CA LYS A 461 19.93 -19.48 -8.42
C LYS A 461 21.29 -19.66 -9.10
N GLU A 462 21.39 -20.66 -9.98
CA GLU A 462 22.63 -20.96 -10.71
C GLU A 462 23.04 -19.81 -11.63
N VAL A 463 22.08 -19.26 -12.41
CA VAL A 463 22.30 -18.10 -13.29
C VAL A 463 22.77 -16.89 -12.50
N ASN A 464 22.12 -16.59 -11.37
CA ASN A 464 22.47 -15.44 -10.55
C ASN A 464 23.85 -15.59 -9.91
N MET A 465 24.19 -16.80 -9.45
CA MET A 465 25.53 -17.10 -8.93
C MET A 465 26.60 -16.86 -10.01
N ILE A 466 26.43 -17.41 -11.22
CA ILE A 466 27.40 -17.26 -12.31
C ILE A 466 27.53 -15.80 -12.76
N LYS A 467 26.41 -15.06 -12.88
CA LYS A 467 26.44 -13.63 -13.20
C LYS A 467 27.19 -12.82 -12.15
N SER A 468 27.01 -13.13 -10.87
CA SER A 468 27.79 -12.51 -9.78
C SER A 468 29.28 -12.79 -9.94
N LEU A 469 29.65 -14.03 -10.24
CA LEU A 469 31.06 -14.42 -10.45
C LEU A 469 31.68 -13.72 -11.66
N ILE A 470 30.95 -13.59 -12.78
CA ILE A 470 31.38 -12.83 -13.96
C ILE A 470 31.63 -11.37 -13.56
N TYR A 471 30.64 -10.74 -12.92
CA TYR A 471 30.70 -9.34 -12.52
C TYR A 471 31.86 -9.07 -11.54
N GLU A 472 32.02 -9.89 -10.50
CA GLU A 472 33.14 -9.77 -9.55
C GLU A 472 34.50 -9.94 -10.24
N THR A 473 34.58 -10.80 -11.25
CA THR A 473 35.82 -11.05 -12.00
C THR A 473 36.11 -9.93 -12.99
N GLU A 474 35.09 -9.35 -13.63
CA GLU A 474 35.18 -8.15 -14.46
C GLU A 474 35.67 -6.96 -13.65
N VAL A 475 35.10 -6.72 -12.47
CA VAL A 475 35.54 -5.67 -11.55
C VAL A 475 37.01 -5.86 -11.16
N LYS A 476 37.46 -7.07 -10.80
CA LYS A 476 38.87 -7.36 -10.49
C LYS A 476 39.81 -7.12 -11.67
N LEU A 477 39.40 -7.49 -12.89
CA LEU A 477 40.14 -7.21 -14.13
C LEU A 477 40.27 -5.71 -14.39
N LEU A 478 39.23 -4.93 -14.06
CA LEU A 478 39.13 -3.50 -14.35
C LEU A 478 39.80 -2.62 -13.30
N VAL A 479 39.75 -2.99 -12.01
CA VAL A 479 40.52 -2.37 -10.92
C VAL A 479 42.01 -2.48 -11.19
N GLY A 480 42.49 -3.63 -11.68
CA GLY A 480 43.88 -3.81 -12.10
C GLY A 480 44.31 -2.97 -13.32
N LYS A 481 43.35 -2.38 -14.06
CA LYS A 481 43.59 -1.62 -15.30
C LYS A 481 43.26 -0.13 -15.21
N GLY A 482 42.68 0.37 -14.11
CA GLY A 482 42.34 1.80 -13.93
C GLY A 482 41.29 2.33 -14.92
N LYS A 483 40.34 1.47 -15.35
CA LYS A 483 39.47 1.72 -16.52
C LYS A 483 37.96 1.94 -16.24
N LEU A 484 37.56 2.33 -15.02
CA LEU A 484 36.15 2.57 -14.65
C LEU A 484 35.39 3.54 -15.61
N SER A 485 36.10 4.44 -16.32
CA SER A 485 35.47 5.36 -17.30
C SER A 485 35.04 4.70 -18.63
N GLU A 486 35.59 3.53 -18.98
CA GLU A 486 35.20 2.81 -20.21
C GLU A 486 33.89 2.06 -20.02
N GLU A 487 33.63 1.55 -18.82
CA GLU A 487 32.42 0.80 -18.48
C GLU A 487 31.18 1.70 -18.43
N GLN A 488 31.31 2.91 -17.89
CA GLN A 488 30.27 3.95 -18.00
C GLN A 488 29.90 4.20 -19.47
N LYS A 489 30.89 4.32 -20.37
CA LYS A 489 30.64 4.51 -21.81
C LYS A 489 29.96 3.29 -22.46
N VAL A 490 30.19 2.09 -21.95
CA VAL A 490 29.49 0.88 -22.40
C VAL A 490 28.03 0.93 -21.99
N LYS A 491 27.74 1.25 -20.72
CA LYS A 491 26.37 1.39 -20.20
C LYS A 491 25.61 2.54 -20.88
N GLU A 492 26.25 3.67 -21.11
CA GLU A 492 25.67 4.80 -21.89
C GLU A 492 25.31 4.39 -23.33
N LYS A 493 26.16 3.58 -23.99
CA LYS A 493 25.87 3.05 -25.33
C LYS A 493 24.71 2.05 -25.31
N GLU A 494 24.63 1.22 -24.27
CA GLU A 494 23.56 0.26 -24.07
C GLU A 494 22.22 0.96 -23.83
N ILE A 495 22.17 1.97 -22.96
CA ILE A 495 20.99 2.82 -22.76
C ILE A 495 20.58 3.49 -24.08
N LYS A 496 21.54 4.02 -24.85
CA LYS A 496 21.24 4.62 -26.16
C LYS A 496 20.64 3.61 -27.14
N ARG A 497 21.06 2.35 -27.10
CA ARG A 497 20.48 1.26 -27.90
C ARG A 497 19.07 0.90 -27.42
N LEU A 498 18.87 0.79 -26.12
CA LEU A 498 17.57 0.47 -25.52
C LEU A 498 16.54 1.59 -25.73
N LYS A 499 16.95 2.87 -25.66
CA LYS A 499 16.10 4.02 -26.02
C LYS A 499 15.61 3.97 -27.46
N LYS A 500 16.47 3.62 -28.43
CA LYS A 500 16.04 3.38 -29.82
C LYS A 500 15.05 2.21 -29.94
N ARG A 501 15.21 1.17 -29.12
CA ARG A 501 14.27 0.04 -29.07
C ARG A 501 12.93 0.45 -28.44
N LEU A 502 12.95 1.37 -27.49
CA LEU A 502 11.75 1.96 -26.90
C LEU A 502 11.00 2.83 -27.94
N ASP A 503 11.71 3.61 -28.76
CA ASP A 503 11.12 4.35 -29.88
C ASP A 503 10.45 3.41 -30.88
N TYR A 504 11.06 2.26 -31.17
CA TYR A 504 10.45 1.22 -31.99
C TYR A 504 9.21 0.61 -31.32
N ALA A 505 9.28 0.29 -30.02
CA ALA A 505 8.13 -0.23 -29.28
C ALA A 505 6.95 0.77 -29.28
N ASN A 506 7.23 2.07 -29.16
CA ASN A 506 6.24 3.16 -29.28
C ASN A 506 5.57 3.23 -30.65
N SER A 507 6.23 2.75 -31.72
CA SER A 507 5.71 2.77 -33.10
C SER A 507 4.84 1.56 -33.47
N ILE A 508 4.66 0.60 -32.54
CA ILE A 508 3.82 -0.59 -32.77
C ILE A 508 2.34 -0.18 -32.82
N GLU A 509 1.63 -0.53 -33.90
CA GLU A 509 0.22 -0.16 -34.10
C GLU A 509 -0.72 -0.84 -33.09
N ASP A 510 -0.50 -2.14 -32.83
CA ASP A 510 -1.28 -2.93 -31.87
C ASP A 510 -1.11 -2.39 -30.43
N PRO A 511 -2.19 -1.93 -29.76
CA PRO A 511 -2.09 -1.30 -28.44
C PRO A 511 -1.57 -2.21 -27.33
N ASP A 512 -2.00 -3.47 -27.29
CA ASP A 512 -1.67 -4.40 -26.21
C ASP A 512 -0.21 -4.86 -26.34
N ARG A 513 0.21 -5.19 -27.56
CA ARG A 513 1.59 -5.56 -27.87
C ARG A 513 2.56 -4.39 -27.70
N ARG A 514 2.13 -3.16 -28.01
CA ARG A 514 2.90 -1.94 -27.76
C ARG A 514 3.15 -1.75 -26.27
N LEU A 515 2.10 -1.87 -25.44
CA LEU A 515 2.23 -1.75 -23.98
C LEU A 515 3.16 -2.84 -23.41
N GLU A 516 3.02 -4.07 -23.86
CA GLU A 516 3.85 -5.20 -23.41
C GLU A 516 5.33 -5.02 -23.78
N GLU A 517 5.64 -4.66 -25.03
CA GLU A 517 7.03 -4.44 -25.46
C GLU A 517 7.64 -3.17 -24.85
N MET A 518 6.86 -2.11 -24.66
CA MET A 518 7.32 -0.92 -23.94
C MET A 518 7.69 -1.25 -22.50
N TYR A 519 6.84 -1.99 -21.78
CA TYR A 519 7.11 -2.39 -20.40
C TYR A 519 8.40 -3.22 -20.29
N LYS A 520 8.59 -4.21 -21.18
CA LYS A 520 9.83 -5.02 -21.22
C LYS A 520 11.07 -4.17 -21.44
N VAL A 521 11.03 -3.23 -22.40
CA VAL A 521 12.19 -2.40 -22.73
C VAL A 521 12.50 -1.39 -21.64
N LYS A 522 11.47 -0.80 -21.01
CA LYS A 522 11.66 0.13 -19.89
C LYS A 522 12.25 -0.56 -18.66
N LYS A 523 11.79 -1.78 -18.34
CA LYS A 523 12.41 -2.60 -17.29
C LYS A 523 13.90 -2.87 -17.56
N MET A 524 14.26 -3.20 -18.81
CA MET A 524 15.68 -3.37 -19.20
C MET A 524 16.49 -2.07 -19.06
N ILE A 525 15.88 -0.90 -19.28
CA ILE A 525 16.54 0.40 -19.09
C ILE A 525 16.78 0.65 -17.59
N ASP A 526 15.80 0.35 -16.75
CA ASP A 526 15.88 0.50 -15.30
C ASP A 526 16.94 -0.44 -14.68
N ASP A 527 17.10 -1.66 -15.20
CA ASP A 527 18.17 -2.58 -14.80
C ASP A 527 19.56 -1.98 -15.08
N VAL A 528 19.76 -1.41 -16.28
CA VAL A 528 21.04 -0.78 -16.66
C VAL A 528 21.30 0.50 -15.86
N HIS A 529 20.27 1.30 -15.57
CA HIS A 529 20.38 2.48 -14.72
C HIS A 529 20.71 2.13 -13.27
N SER A 530 20.23 1.00 -12.75
CA SER A 530 20.58 0.51 -11.43
C SER A 530 22.07 0.19 -11.29
N GLU A 531 22.67 -0.38 -12.34
CA GLU A 531 24.11 -0.62 -12.39
C GLU A 531 24.91 0.68 -12.54
N GLU A 532 24.43 1.61 -13.37
CA GLU A 532 25.04 2.94 -13.56
C GLU A 532 25.07 3.75 -12.24
N ILE A 533 24.00 3.71 -11.46
CA ILE A 533 23.93 4.35 -10.14
C ILE A 533 25.02 3.82 -9.21
N ARG A 534 25.23 2.50 -9.17
CA ARG A 534 26.25 1.89 -8.31
C ARG A 534 27.66 2.34 -8.71
N LEU A 535 27.95 2.37 -10.00
CA LEU A 535 29.22 2.88 -10.53
C LEU A 535 29.45 4.34 -10.13
N PHE A 536 28.43 5.20 -10.23
CA PHE A 536 28.54 6.59 -9.80
C PHE A 536 28.79 6.74 -8.30
N ILE A 537 28.12 5.95 -7.46
CA ILE A 537 28.37 5.97 -6.01
C ILE A 537 29.81 5.56 -5.72
N GLU A 538 30.33 4.54 -6.40
CA GLU A 538 31.67 4.02 -6.17
C GLU A 538 32.75 5.02 -6.61
N GLN A 539 32.59 5.65 -7.78
CA GLN A 539 33.44 6.74 -8.24
C GLN A 539 33.38 7.95 -7.30
N GLY A 540 32.19 8.33 -6.85
CA GLY A 540 32.00 9.40 -5.87
C GLY A 540 32.74 9.11 -4.56
N ASN A 541 32.63 7.89 -4.04
CA ASN A 541 33.35 7.46 -2.84
C ASN A 541 34.87 7.46 -3.03
N GLN A 542 35.35 6.99 -4.18
CA GLN A 542 36.79 6.98 -4.49
C GLN A 542 37.35 8.41 -4.50
N LEU A 543 36.72 9.31 -5.25
CA LEU A 543 37.14 10.71 -5.35
C LEU A 543 37.07 11.42 -4.00
N ALA A 544 36.06 11.12 -3.18
CA ALA A 544 35.99 11.67 -1.82
C ALA A 544 37.13 11.14 -0.93
N GLY A 545 37.52 9.87 -1.09
CA GLY A 545 38.71 9.29 -0.44
C GLY A 545 40.01 10.00 -0.82
N ASP A 546 40.11 10.44 -2.08
CA ASP A 546 41.22 11.24 -2.60
C ASP A 546 41.10 12.75 -2.27
N MET A 547 40.13 13.13 -1.40
CA MET A 547 39.81 14.51 -1.01
C MET A 547 39.32 15.42 -2.15
N MET A 548 38.93 14.85 -3.30
CA MET A 548 38.34 15.54 -4.45
C MET A 548 36.82 15.63 -4.30
N PHE A 549 36.36 16.35 -3.27
CA PHE A 549 34.94 16.36 -2.89
C PHE A 549 33.99 16.96 -3.94
N ASP A 550 34.40 18.00 -4.65
CA ASP A 550 33.52 18.64 -5.64
C ASP A 550 33.23 17.68 -6.81
N ASP A 551 34.27 17.01 -7.31
CA ASP A 551 34.13 15.97 -8.34
C ASP A 551 33.33 14.77 -7.83
N ALA A 552 33.59 14.33 -6.59
CA ALA A 552 32.84 13.26 -5.94
C ALA A 552 31.34 13.55 -5.88
N PHE A 553 30.98 14.79 -5.55
CA PHE A 553 29.59 15.20 -5.40
C PHE A 553 28.87 15.28 -6.75
N GLU A 554 29.56 15.65 -7.82
CA GLU A 554 28.97 15.56 -9.17
C GLU A 554 28.50 14.13 -9.50
N PHE A 555 29.23 13.11 -9.07
CA PHE A 555 28.84 11.72 -9.28
C PHE A 555 27.63 11.31 -8.44
N PHE A 556 27.55 11.75 -7.18
CA PHE A 556 26.33 11.51 -6.39
C PHE A 556 25.12 12.24 -6.97
N GLU A 557 25.27 13.47 -7.48
CA GLU A 557 24.18 14.20 -8.14
C GLU A 557 23.76 13.51 -9.45
N LYS A 558 24.70 12.96 -10.23
CA LYS A 558 24.38 12.13 -11.40
C LYS A 558 23.60 10.88 -11.01
N ALA A 559 24.00 10.20 -9.94
CA ALA A 559 23.29 9.03 -9.43
C ALA A 559 21.84 9.36 -9.01
N ILE A 560 21.62 10.49 -8.31
CA ILE A 560 20.27 10.95 -7.96
C ILE A 560 19.44 11.18 -9.23
N LYS A 561 19.97 11.92 -10.21
CA LYS A 561 19.27 12.22 -11.46
C LYS A 561 18.91 10.95 -12.23
N VAL A 562 19.81 9.98 -12.31
CA VAL A 562 19.52 8.71 -12.98
C VAL A 562 18.42 7.95 -12.25
N ASN A 563 18.47 7.88 -10.92
CA ASN A 563 17.42 7.24 -10.12
C ASN A 563 16.04 7.92 -10.27
N GLU A 564 15.99 9.23 -10.52
CA GLU A 564 14.76 9.97 -10.79
C GLU A 564 14.22 9.77 -12.21
N MET A 565 15.06 9.35 -13.16
CA MET A 565 14.68 9.08 -14.55
C MET A 565 14.10 7.67 -14.77
N MET A 566 14.25 6.77 -13.80
CA MET A 566 13.74 5.39 -13.86
C MET A 566 12.22 5.36 -13.79
N GLU A 567 11.59 4.40 -14.47
CA GLU A 567 10.13 4.22 -14.41
C GLU A 567 9.70 3.65 -13.05
N GLU A 568 10.48 2.70 -12.51
CA GLU A 568 10.35 2.21 -11.14
C GLU A 568 11.61 2.55 -10.33
N PRO A 569 11.65 3.71 -9.64
CA PRO A 569 12.80 4.10 -8.84
C PRO A 569 13.10 3.08 -7.73
N ASP A 570 14.30 2.49 -7.75
CA ASP A 570 14.70 1.55 -6.72
C ASP A 570 14.97 2.28 -5.39
N ILE A 571 14.12 2.00 -4.40
CA ILE A 571 14.21 2.55 -3.04
C ILE A 571 15.58 2.23 -2.43
N LYS A 572 16.14 1.05 -2.71
CA LYS A 572 17.46 0.66 -2.18
C LYS A 572 18.55 1.56 -2.75
N ASN A 573 18.56 1.78 -4.07
CA ASN A 573 19.54 2.66 -4.71
C ASN A 573 19.45 4.10 -4.16
N LYS A 574 18.23 4.63 -4.01
CA LYS A 574 18.01 5.96 -3.40
C LYS A 574 18.61 6.08 -1.99
N ASP A 575 18.41 5.08 -1.15
CA ASP A 575 18.95 5.05 0.21
C ASP A 575 20.48 4.93 0.23
N LEU A 576 21.05 4.10 -0.66
CA LEU A 576 22.49 3.95 -0.84
C LEU A 576 23.18 5.26 -1.27
N ILE A 577 22.59 5.99 -2.23
CA ILE A 577 23.12 7.29 -2.68
C ILE A 577 23.11 8.28 -1.51
N LYS A 578 21.96 8.46 -0.87
CA LYS A 578 21.80 9.40 0.25
C LYS A 578 22.75 9.08 1.40
N LYS A 579 22.92 7.80 1.74
CA LYS A 579 23.83 7.38 2.82
C LYS A 579 25.28 7.76 2.51
N SER A 580 25.77 7.45 1.31
CA SER A 580 27.15 7.75 0.89
C SER A 580 27.38 9.26 0.80
N TYR A 581 26.47 9.97 0.14
CA TYR A 581 26.60 11.41 -0.06
C TYR A 581 26.59 12.21 1.24
N LYS A 582 25.64 11.93 2.16
CA LYS A 582 25.60 12.58 3.48
C LYS A 582 26.87 12.32 4.29
N ARG A 583 27.43 11.10 4.22
CA ARG A 583 28.67 10.76 4.92
C ARG A 583 29.82 11.63 4.42
N GLU A 584 29.98 11.75 3.11
CA GLU A 584 31.08 12.53 2.52
C GLU A 584 30.90 14.04 2.70
N LEU A 585 29.66 14.55 2.69
CA LEU A 585 29.37 15.94 3.05
C LEU A 585 29.85 16.27 4.47
N ILE A 586 29.66 15.37 5.43
CA ILE A 586 30.16 15.57 6.81
C ILE A 586 31.69 15.48 6.87
N ASN A 587 32.32 14.61 6.07
CA ASN A 587 33.78 14.55 6.01
C ASN A 587 34.36 15.86 5.48
N LYS A 588 33.78 16.42 4.41
CA LYS A 588 34.13 17.74 3.90
C LYS A 588 33.89 18.85 4.94
N THR A 589 32.74 18.84 5.61
CA THR A 589 32.41 19.82 6.67
C THR A 589 33.46 19.84 7.77
N LYS A 590 33.92 18.67 8.24
CA LYS A 590 34.98 18.60 9.26
C LYS A 590 36.26 19.28 8.78
N GLN A 591 36.71 18.95 7.56
CA GLN A 591 37.89 19.56 6.95
C GLN A 591 37.72 21.09 6.77
N GLU A 592 36.51 21.54 6.43
CA GLU A 592 36.20 22.97 6.29
C GLU A 592 36.24 23.69 7.63
N ILE A 593 35.74 23.08 8.71
CA ILE A 593 35.83 23.62 10.08
C ILE A 593 37.29 23.69 10.54
N ASP A 594 38.08 22.63 10.31
CA ASP A 594 39.51 22.60 10.66
C ASP A 594 40.29 23.70 9.91
N ASN A 595 39.92 23.95 8.65
CA ASN A 595 40.46 25.04 7.83
C ASN A 595 39.82 26.40 8.11
N LYS A 596 38.97 26.53 9.13
CA LYS A 596 38.26 27.77 9.52
C LYS A 596 37.34 28.36 8.43
N LYS A 597 36.92 27.54 7.45
CA LYS A 597 35.98 27.89 6.36
C LYS A 597 34.53 27.62 6.79
N PHE A 598 34.08 28.30 7.85
CA PHE A 598 32.80 28.01 8.51
C PHE A 598 31.57 28.21 7.60
N ASP A 599 31.56 29.19 6.71
CA ASP A 599 30.44 29.40 5.78
C ASP A 599 30.30 28.29 4.74
N ASN A 600 31.42 27.69 4.33
CA ASN A 600 31.39 26.52 3.45
C ASN A 600 30.92 25.27 4.21
N ALA A 601 31.39 25.08 5.45
CA ALA A 601 30.94 24.00 6.32
C ALA A 601 29.41 24.01 6.52
N ILE A 602 28.83 25.20 6.74
CA ILE A 602 27.38 25.40 6.86
C ILE A 602 26.67 25.05 5.54
N LYS A 603 27.20 25.46 4.38
CA LYS A 603 26.64 25.10 3.07
C LYS A 603 26.64 23.58 2.84
N SER A 604 27.75 22.91 3.14
CA SER A 604 27.89 21.45 3.03
C SER A 604 26.88 20.73 3.95
N CYS A 605 26.67 21.22 5.16
CA CYS A 605 25.67 20.68 6.09
C CYS A 605 24.23 20.97 5.65
N ASN A 606 23.93 22.15 5.12
CA ASN A 606 22.60 22.45 4.58
C ASN A 606 22.27 21.51 3.42
N ARG A 607 23.24 21.20 2.54
CA ARG A 607 23.05 20.20 1.49
C ARG A 607 22.76 18.81 2.08
N ALA A 608 23.41 18.44 3.19
CA ALA A 608 23.12 17.17 3.86
C ALA A 608 21.71 17.14 4.48
N ILE A 609 21.20 18.27 4.95
CA ILE A 609 19.81 18.43 5.46
C ILE A 609 18.80 18.34 4.32
N GLU A 610 19.08 18.93 3.14
CA GLU A 610 18.22 18.78 1.97
C GLU A 610 18.07 17.30 1.54
N LEU A 611 19.10 16.49 1.73
CA LEU A 611 19.06 15.04 1.44
C LEU A 611 18.30 14.25 2.51
N ASP A 612 18.37 14.70 3.77
CA ASP A 612 17.72 14.12 4.94
C ASP A 612 17.50 15.17 6.04
N GLU A 613 16.25 15.61 6.17
CA GLU A 613 15.85 16.65 7.11
C GLU A 613 16.12 16.28 8.57
N LYS A 614 16.22 14.99 8.91
CA LYS A 614 16.48 14.53 10.28
C LYS A 614 17.95 14.17 10.51
N PHE A 615 18.85 14.63 9.64
CA PHE A 615 20.26 14.28 9.75
C PHE A 615 20.98 15.05 10.86
N VAL A 616 20.89 14.50 12.07
CA VAL A 616 21.42 15.03 13.34
C VAL A 616 22.83 15.62 13.23
N LYS A 617 23.76 14.89 12.57
CA LYS A 617 25.17 15.32 12.46
C LYS A 617 25.31 16.67 11.76
N ALA A 618 24.48 16.96 10.74
CA ALA A 618 24.55 18.23 10.03
C ALA A 618 24.15 19.40 10.94
N TYR A 619 23.06 19.27 11.71
CA TYR A 619 22.65 20.29 12.68
C TYR A 619 23.72 20.55 13.74
N TYR A 620 24.35 19.49 14.26
CA TYR A 620 25.47 19.61 15.20
C TYR A 620 26.64 20.40 14.60
N PHE A 621 27.09 20.04 13.39
CA PHE A 621 28.23 20.73 12.76
C PHE A 621 27.91 22.17 12.32
N ILE A 622 26.66 22.50 11.99
CA ILE A 622 26.22 23.90 11.80
C ILE A 622 26.32 24.66 13.11
N GLY A 623 25.84 24.07 14.21
CA GLY A 623 25.99 24.60 15.56
C GLY A 623 27.45 24.88 15.92
N LEU A 624 28.33 23.92 15.64
CA LEU A 624 29.77 24.04 15.84
C LEU A 624 30.40 25.14 14.99
N ALA A 625 30.01 25.25 13.72
CA ALA A 625 30.49 26.33 12.85
C ALA A 625 30.05 27.71 13.37
N TYR A 626 28.81 27.87 13.82
CA TYR A 626 28.34 29.13 14.41
C TYR A 626 29.00 29.46 15.75
N TYR A 627 29.29 28.45 16.57
CA TYR A 627 30.05 28.61 17.80
C TYR A 627 31.45 29.19 17.51
N TYR A 628 32.19 28.61 16.56
CA TYR A 628 33.49 29.16 16.15
C TYR A 628 33.41 30.54 15.47
N LYS A 629 32.28 30.85 14.82
CA LYS A 629 31.97 32.21 14.33
C LYS A 629 31.55 33.18 15.43
N LYS A 630 31.50 32.75 16.69
CA LYS A 630 31.03 33.53 17.86
C LYS A 630 29.59 34.01 17.75
N ARG A 631 28.76 33.34 16.95
CA ARG A 631 27.32 33.60 16.82
C ARG A 631 26.57 32.61 17.69
N TYR A 632 26.64 32.80 19.00
CA TYR A 632 26.21 31.81 19.99
C TYR A 632 24.70 31.55 19.97
N ASP A 633 23.86 32.56 19.69
CA ASP A 633 22.41 32.35 19.57
C ASP A 633 22.05 31.42 18.40
N SER A 634 22.69 31.60 17.25
CA SER A 634 22.54 30.69 16.11
C SER A 634 23.10 29.31 16.42
N ALA A 635 24.24 29.22 17.11
CA ALA A 635 24.79 27.94 17.53
C ALA A 635 23.78 27.16 18.38
N ILE A 636 23.19 27.82 19.39
CA ILE A 636 22.18 27.25 20.28
C ILE A 636 20.93 26.81 19.50
N GLU A 637 20.45 27.60 18.54
CA GLU A 637 19.28 27.25 17.74
C GLU A 637 19.48 25.92 16.98
N TYR A 638 20.61 25.78 16.27
CA TYR A 638 20.89 24.57 15.49
C TYR A 638 21.24 23.37 16.38
N LEU A 639 21.90 23.59 17.53
CA LEU A 639 22.18 22.53 18.48
C LEU A 639 20.89 22.02 19.14
N LYS A 640 19.93 22.90 19.47
CA LYS A 640 18.60 22.48 19.95
C LYS A 640 17.92 21.55 18.94
N LYS A 641 17.92 21.92 17.65
CA LYS A 641 17.38 21.05 16.59
C LYS A 641 18.09 19.70 16.52
N ALA A 642 19.41 19.65 16.68
CA ALA A 642 20.15 18.39 16.70
C ALA A 642 19.68 17.48 17.86
N VAL A 643 19.48 18.07 19.04
CA VAL A 643 19.07 17.38 20.26
C VAL A 643 17.60 16.98 20.25
N ASP A 644 16.74 17.77 19.59
CA ASP A 644 15.33 17.43 19.37
C ASP A 644 15.19 16.15 18.52
N PHE A 645 16.15 15.90 17.62
CA PHE A 645 16.22 14.67 16.83
C PHE A 645 16.97 13.52 17.52
N ASP A 646 18.00 13.82 18.32
CA ASP A 646 18.76 12.85 19.11
C ASP A 646 19.15 13.43 20.47
N ASN A 647 18.35 13.10 21.48
CA ASN A 647 18.55 13.60 22.84
C ASN A 647 19.81 13.03 23.52
N ASN A 648 20.41 11.97 22.98
CA ASN A 648 21.62 11.34 23.51
C ASN A 648 22.90 11.94 22.90
N LEU A 649 22.79 12.97 22.05
CA LEU A 649 23.95 13.64 21.48
C LEU A 649 24.64 14.56 22.50
N VAL A 650 25.43 13.97 23.39
CA VAL A 650 26.13 14.63 24.52
C VAL A 650 26.96 15.84 24.06
N LYS A 651 27.66 15.71 22.93
CA LYS A 651 28.48 16.80 22.37
C LYS A 651 27.65 18.05 22.05
N ALA A 652 26.39 17.90 21.66
CA ALA A 652 25.51 19.04 21.37
C ALA A 652 25.07 19.75 22.66
N TRP A 653 24.68 19.00 23.69
CA TRP A 653 24.37 19.53 25.02
C TRP A 653 25.56 20.29 25.62
N ASN A 654 26.76 19.72 25.55
CA ASN A 654 27.98 20.34 26.03
C ASN A 654 28.26 21.67 25.31
N LEU A 655 28.15 21.67 23.98
CA LEU A 655 28.42 22.84 23.16
C LEU A 655 27.36 23.95 23.33
N MET A 656 26.11 23.61 23.65
CA MET A 656 25.11 24.59 24.07
C MET A 656 25.51 25.25 25.40
N GLY A 657 25.96 24.45 26.37
CA GLY A 657 26.50 24.94 27.64
C GLY A 657 27.63 25.93 27.45
N LEU A 658 28.62 25.57 26.63
CA LEU A 658 29.74 26.44 26.25
C LEU A 658 29.29 27.70 25.48
N SER A 659 28.22 27.61 24.69
CA SER A 659 27.66 28.77 23.99
C SER A 659 27.02 29.76 24.96
N TYR A 660 26.30 29.27 25.99
CA TYR A 660 25.74 30.12 27.04
C TYR A 660 26.83 30.69 27.97
N GLU A 661 27.89 29.92 28.25
CA GLU A 661 29.08 30.42 28.96
C GLU A 661 29.71 31.58 28.21
N ALA A 662 29.91 31.45 26.90
CA ALA A 662 30.50 32.52 26.08
C ALA A 662 29.60 33.77 25.97
N LYS A 663 28.32 33.66 26.34
CA LYS A 663 27.37 34.77 26.50
C LYS A 663 27.29 35.28 27.95
N GLU A 664 28.06 34.71 28.87
CA GLU A 664 28.03 34.99 30.32
C GLU A 664 26.67 34.66 30.99
N GLU A 665 25.85 33.83 30.36
CA GLU A 665 24.57 33.36 30.90
C GLU A 665 24.77 32.08 31.71
N TYR A 666 25.43 32.20 32.87
CA TYR A 666 25.92 31.07 33.65
C TYR A 666 24.83 30.10 34.15
N GLU A 667 23.63 30.59 34.49
CA GLU A 667 22.51 29.71 34.90
C GLU A 667 22.05 28.78 33.78
N ASN A 668 21.96 29.32 32.55
CA ASN A 668 21.64 28.52 31.37
C ASN A 668 22.79 27.55 31.04
N ALA A 669 24.04 28.01 31.15
CA ALA A 669 25.21 27.15 30.94
C ALA A 669 25.20 25.94 31.91
N LEU A 670 24.95 26.17 33.20
CA LEU A 670 24.79 25.11 34.20
C LEU A 670 23.70 24.10 33.81
N LYS A 671 22.54 24.58 33.38
CA LYS A 671 21.43 23.71 32.98
C LYS A 671 21.83 22.74 31.88
N PHE A 672 22.45 23.23 30.81
CA PHE A 672 22.83 22.39 29.66
C PHE A 672 24.05 21.50 29.95
N LEU A 673 24.99 21.95 30.79
CA LEU A 673 26.12 21.14 31.22
C LEU A 673 25.74 20.07 32.25
N ASN A 674 24.76 20.32 33.12
CA ASN A 674 24.18 19.28 33.99
C ASN A 674 23.54 18.17 33.15
N ASN A 675 22.74 18.51 32.13
CA ASN A 675 22.21 17.51 31.21
C ASN A 675 23.34 16.72 30.51
N THR A 676 24.46 17.37 30.17
CA THR A 676 25.62 16.70 29.53
C THR A 676 26.15 15.56 30.41
N VAL A 677 26.38 15.84 31.70
CA VAL A 677 26.93 14.84 32.64
C VAL A 677 25.90 13.84 33.15
N GLU A 678 24.60 14.18 33.10
CA GLU A 678 23.52 13.23 33.35
C GLU A 678 23.38 12.20 32.22
N ILE A 679 23.51 12.64 30.96
CA ILE A 679 23.39 11.76 29.78
C ILE A 679 24.63 10.88 29.63
N GLU A 680 25.84 11.45 29.79
CA GLU A 680 27.09 10.69 29.73
C GLU A 680 27.97 11.00 30.95
N PRO A 681 27.78 10.27 32.06
CA PRO A 681 28.54 10.48 33.29
C PRO A 681 30.06 10.26 33.15
N ASN A 682 30.50 9.54 32.12
CA ASN A 682 31.92 9.29 31.83
C ASN A 682 32.52 10.29 30.82
N PHE A 683 31.86 11.41 30.56
CA PHE A 683 32.38 12.45 29.67
C PHE A 683 33.19 13.49 30.46
N ALA A 684 34.52 13.34 30.51
CA ALA A 684 35.41 14.16 31.32
C ALA A 684 35.33 15.66 30.98
N ASP A 685 35.26 16.03 29.69
CA ASP A 685 35.09 17.42 29.24
C ASP A 685 33.81 18.07 29.80
N GLY A 686 32.72 17.30 29.95
CA GLY A 686 31.44 17.80 30.49
C GLY A 686 31.57 18.22 31.95
N TRP A 687 32.18 17.38 32.78
CA TRP A 687 32.47 17.69 34.19
C TRP A 687 33.45 18.84 34.34
N TYR A 688 34.48 18.89 33.50
CA TYR A 688 35.42 20.00 33.44
C TYR A 688 34.75 21.33 33.09
N ASN A 689 33.88 21.35 32.07
CA ASN A 689 33.15 22.57 31.68
C ASN A 689 32.17 23.00 32.78
N LEU A 690 31.47 22.06 33.42
CA LEU A 690 30.59 22.34 34.55
C LEU A 690 31.35 22.97 35.73
N ALA A 691 32.55 22.46 36.01
CA ALA A 691 33.45 23.02 37.02
C ALA A 691 33.90 24.46 36.69
N ASN A 692 34.20 24.75 35.42
CA ASN A 692 34.53 26.10 34.97
C ASN A 692 33.38 27.08 35.26
N ILE A 693 32.13 26.71 35.00
CA ILE A 693 30.98 27.58 35.28
C ILE A 693 30.86 27.86 36.79
N PHE A 694 30.96 26.82 37.63
CA PHE A 694 30.93 27.02 39.09
C PHE A 694 32.08 27.91 39.57
N LYS A 695 33.27 27.79 38.96
CA LYS A 695 34.41 28.66 39.27
C LYS A 695 34.12 30.12 38.89
N GLN A 696 33.56 30.38 37.71
CA GLN A 696 33.18 31.74 37.29
C GLN A 696 32.13 32.36 38.22
N MET A 697 31.22 31.53 38.74
CA MET A 697 30.23 31.92 39.75
C MET A 697 30.81 32.02 41.18
N LYS A 698 32.12 31.82 41.36
CA LYS A 698 32.84 31.80 42.65
C LYS A 698 32.34 30.74 43.63
N ASN A 699 31.68 29.68 43.14
CA ASN A 699 31.34 28.51 43.93
C ASN A 699 32.48 27.50 43.88
N PHE A 700 33.55 27.80 44.60
CA PHE A 700 34.81 27.07 44.51
C PHE A 700 34.69 25.61 44.98
N GLU A 701 33.87 25.33 46.00
CA GLU A 701 33.64 23.96 46.49
C GLU A 701 33.05 23.07 45.41
N LYS A 702 31.95 23.51 44.76
CA LYS A 702 31.33 22.75 43.67
C LYS A 702 32.25 22.64 42.46
N ALA A 703 33.00 23.70 42.13
CA ALA A 703 33.96 23.66 41.05
C ALA A 703 35.02 22.56 41.28
N ILE A 704 35.60 22.50 42.49
CA ILE A 704 36.58 21.48 42.88
C ILE A 704 35.99 20.07 42.76
N ASP A 705 34.77 19.85 43.24
CA ASP A 705 34.14 18.52 43.17
C ASP A 705 33.90 18.06 41.72
N ASN A 706 33.50 18.98 40.84
CA ASN A 706 33.32 18.67 39.42
C ASN A 706 34.67 18.46 38.70
N TYR A 707 35.73 19.20 39.04
CA TYR A 707 37.07 18.90 38.51
C TYR A 707 37.58 17.54 38.98
N LYS A 708 37.34 17.16 40.24
CA LYS A 708 37.66 15.82 40.76
C LYS A 708 36.98 14.74 39.94
N LYS A 709 35.70 14.92 39.59
CA LYS A 709 34.99 13.99 38.71
C LYS A 709 35.63 13.90 37.32
N ALA A 710 36.03 15.03 36.73
CA ALA A 710 36.71 15.03 35.43
C ALA A 710 38.03 14.23 35.47
N ILE A 711 38.85 14.39 36.52
CA ILE A 711 40.13 13.66 36.65
C ILE A 711 39.98 12.22 37.13
N GLU A 712 38.88 11.87 37.80
CA GLU A 712 38.53 10.47 38.11
C GLU A 712 38.23 9.69 36.82
N ILE A 713 37.64 10.36 35.83
CA ILE A 713 37.31 9.79 34.52
C ILE A 713 38.53 9.78 33.60
N ASP A 714 39.25 10.90 33.50
CA ASP A 714 40.48 11.03 32.73
C ASP A 714 41.62 11.57 33.61
N PRO A 715 42.43 10.66 34.21
CA PRO A 715 43.56 11.05 35.05
C PRO A 715 44.64 11.85 34.33
N GLU A 716 44.74 11.76 33.00
CA GLU A 716 45.74 12.47 32.20
C GLU A 716 45.26 13.86 31.72
N PHE A 717 44.05 14.28 32.13
CA PHE A 717 43.47 15.55 31.72
C PHE A 717 44.15 16.76 32.39
N ALA A 718 45.33 17.15 31.87
CA ALA A 718 46.19 18.19 32.44
C ALA A 718 45.46 19.52 32.75
N LYS A 719 44.54 19.94 31.87
CA LYS A 719 43.74 21.17 32.07
C LYS A 719 42.85 21.08 33.31
N ALA A 720 42.18 19.95 33.55
CA ALA A 720 41.33 19.78 34.72
C ALA A 720 42.15 19.86 36.02
N TRP A 721 43.34 19.25 36.05
CA TRP A 721 44.27 19.39 37.17
C TRP A 721 44.73 20.84 37.40
N PHE A 722 45.07 21.54 36.32
CA PHE A 722 45.49 22.94 36.38
C PHE A 722 44.38 23.85 36.94
N PHE A 723 43.19 23.79 36.36
CA PHE A 723 42.08 24.63 36.76
C PHE A 723 41.55 24.29 38.16
N MET A 724 41.65 23.02 38.59
CA MET A 724 41.39 22.64 39.98
C MET A 724 42.42 23.28 40.93
N GLY A 725 43.71 23.22 40.61
CA GLY A 725 44.78 23.87 41.38
C GLY A 725 44.62 25.39 41.47
N SER A 726 44.23 26.04 40.37
CA SER A 726 43.86 27.46 40.35
C SER A 726 42.62 27.75 41.20
N THR A 727 41.62 26.86 41.21
CA THR A 727 40.42 27.03 42.03
C THR A 727 40.72 26.92 43.52
N TYR A 728 41.61 26.02 43.94
CA TYR A 728 42.09 25.97 45.32
C TYR A 728 42.86 27.25 45.72
N PHE A 729 43.63 27.84 44.80
CA PHE A 729 44.28 29.13 45.03
C PHE A 729 43.25 30.23 45.29
N ASP A 730 42.22 30.32 44.43
CA ASP A 730 41.13 31.29 44.56
C ASP A 730 40.33 31.08 45.86
N ASN A 731 40.26 29.83 46.36
CA ASN A 731 39.65 29.46 47.64
C ASN A 731 40.60 29.59 48.85
N ASN A 732 41.79 30.18 48.67
CA ASN A 732 42.85 30.34 49.69
C ASN A 732 43.43 29.04 50.28
N ASP A 733 43.21 27.89 49.65
CA ASP A 733 43.84 26.62 50.01
C ASP A 733 45.13 26.44 49.20
N TYR A 734 46.17 27.14 49.63
CA TYR A 734 47.45 27.18 48.93
C TYR A 734 48.16 25.81 48.91
N ARG A 735 47.91 24.93 49.90
CA ARG A 735 48.54 23.61 49.96
C ARG A 735 47.99 22.68 48.89
N ASN A 736 46.65 22.59 48.76
CA ASN A 736 46.05 21.79 47.70
C ASN A 736 46.28 22.42 46.32
N SER A 737 46.34 23.75 46.24
CA SER A 737 46.71 24.44 45.00
C SER A 737 48.07 23.99 44.48
N ILE A 738 49.14 24.05 45.29
CA ILE A 738 50.49 23.58 44.91
C ILE A 738 50.45 22.13 44.43
N LYS A 739 49.82 21.24 45.20
CA LYS A 739 49.75 19.80 44.89
C LYS A 739 49.17 19.53 43.50
N HIS A 740 48.07 20.19 43.16
CA HIS A 740 47.37 19.96 41.90
C HIS A 740 48.02 20.66 40.72
N LEU A 741 48.58 21.87 40.93
CA LEU A 741 49.39 22.56 39.91
C LEU A 741 50.68 21.78 39.57
N GLU A 742 51.36 21.20 40.57
CA GLU A 742 52.52 20.33 40.35
C GLU A 742 52.18 19.06 39.57
N HIS A 743 50.95 18.55 39.69
CA HIS A 743 50.49 17.42 38.91
C HIS A 743 50.20 17.82 37.46
N ALA A 744 49.55 18.98 37.25
CA ALA A 744 49.25 19.49 35.91
C ALA A 744 50.51 19.71 35.06
N ILE A 745 51.58 20.30 35.62
CA ILE A 745 52.85 20.52 34.88
C ILE A 745 53.61 19.22 34.59
N LYS A 746 53.35 18.14 35.34
CA LYS A 746 53.92 16.82 35.04
C LYS A 746 53.25 16.18 33.82
N LEU A 747 51.95 16.43 33.64
CA LEU A 747 51.17 15.93 32.53
C LEU A 747 51.35 16.78 31.26
N ASP A 748 51.51 18.09 31.41
CA ASP A 748 51.73 19.02 30.31
C ASP A 748 52.92 19.93 30.63
N SER A 749 54.06 19.64 29.99
CA SER A 749 55.31 20.37 30.21
C SER A 749 55.24 21.83 29.75
N ASP A 750 54.32 22.19 28.87
CA ASP A 750 54.20 23.56 28.34
C ASP A 750 53.66 24.51 29.42
N LEU A 751 52.89 23.99 30.38
CA LEU A 751 52.40 24.75 31.55
C LEU A 751 53.53 25.13 32.53
N THR A 752 54.68 24.45 32.45
CA THR A 752 55.77 24.58 33.43
C THR A 752 56.29 26.01 33.56
N GLN A 753 56.45 26.71 32.43
CA GLN A 753 57.04 28.05 32.41
C GLN A 753 56.16 29.07 33.15
N ASP A 754 54.84 28.96 32.99
CA ASP A 754 53.87 29.91 33.55
C ASP A 754 53.48 29.58 34.99
N VAL A 755 53.45 28.28 35.35
CA VAL A 755 52.90 27.81 36.63
C VAL A 755 53.97 27.67 37.72
N ASN A 756 55.21 27.34 37.38
CA ASN A 756 56.29 27.18 38.36
C ASN A 756 56.56 28.42 39.23
N PRO A 757 56.57 29.66 38.69
CA PRO A 757 56.76 30.85 39.52
C PRO A 757 55.66 31.00 40.58
N LEU A 758 54.41 30.67 40.23
CA LEU A 758 53.28 30.69 41.17
C LEU A 758 53.45 29.65 42.28
N ILE A 759 53.81 28.41 41.94
CA ILE A 759 54.08 27.35 42.91
C ILE A 759 55.19 27.77 43.89
N LYS A 760 56.29 28.35 43.38
CA LYS A 760 57.42 28.80 44.22
C LYS A 760 56.99 29.90 45.19
N ASN A 761 56.27 30.92 44.69
CA ASN A 761 55.78 32.01 45.53
C ASN A 761 54.84 31.50 46.64
N LEU A 762 53.95 30.55 46.32
CA LEU A 762 53.05 29.96 47.30
C LEU A 762 53.79 29.18 48.40
N LYS A 763 54.83 28.43 48.04
CA LYS A 763 55.69 27.73 49.02
C LYS A 763 56.38 28.72 49.94
N ASP A 764 57.00 29.76 49.39
CA ASP A 764 57.69 30.81 50.17
C ASP A 764 56.73 31.52 51.15
N VAL A 765 55.47 31.74 50.76
CA VAL A 765 54.44 32.34 51.62
C VAL A 765 54.03 31.37 52.74
N ILE A 766 53.82 30.09 52.44
CA ILE A 766 53.47 29.08 53.43
C ILE A 766 54.60 28.92 54.45
N ASP A 767 55.86 28.86 54.01
CA ASP A 767 57.03 28.69 54.88
C ASP A 767 57.17 29.88 55.84
N LYS A 768 57.03 31.12 55.35
CA LYS A 768 57.05 32.34 56.19
C LYS A 768 55.91 32.37 57.20
N LEU A 769 54.71 31.93 56.81
CA LEU A 769 53.57 31.84 57.73
C LEU A 769 53.82 30.80 58.82
N GLN A 770 54.37 29.63 58.49
CA GLN A 770 54.73 28.59 59.44
C GLN A 770 55.81 29.05 60.43
N GLU A 771 56.84 29.74 59.93
CA GLU A 771 57.88 30.33 60.77
C GLU A 771 57.29 31.38 61.74
N SER A 772 56.43 32.28 61.25
CA SER A 772 55.74 33.27 62.08
C SER A 772 54.82 32.63 63.14
N LEU A 773 54.02 31.62 62.76
CA LEU A 773 53.14 30.88 63.67
C LEU A 773 53.93 30.12 64.73
N SER A 774 54.99 29.41 64.34
CA SER A 774 55.84 28.67 65.28
C SER A 774 56.53 29.60 66.28
N LEU A 775 57.06 30.75 65.83
CA LEU A 775 57.57 31.79 66.72
C LEU A 775 56.49 32.33 67.67
N SER A 776 55.24 32.48 67.22
CA SER A 776 54.14 32.95 68.08
C SER A 776 53.69 31.93 69.13
N PHE A 777 53.80 30.63 68.84
CA PHE A 777 53.46 29.54 69.75
C PHE A 777 54.60 29.18 70.71
N ILE A 778 55.86 29.44 70.33
CA ILE A 778 57.02 29.30 71.22
C ILE A 778 57.06 30.47 72.24
N ASN A 779 56.56 31.65 71.86
CA ASN A 779 56.52 32.84 72.72
C ASN A 779 55.26 32.95 73.60
N ARG A 780 54.31 32.01 73.50
CA ARG A 780 53.15 31.86 74.39
C ARG A 780 53.31 30.60 75.22
#